data_AF-A0A1I4BCC7-F1
#
_entry.id   AF-A0A1I4BCC7-F1
#
_cell.length_a   1.000
_cell.length_b   1.000
_cell.length_c   1.000
_cell.angle_alpha   90.00
_cell.angle_beta   90.00
_cell.angle_gamma   90.00
#
_symmetry.space_group_name_H-M   'P 1'
#
loop_
_entity.id
_entity.type
_entity.pdbx_description
1 polymer ?
#
loop_
_entity_poly.entity_id
_entity_poly.type
_entity_poly.pdbx_seq_one_letter_code
_entity_poly.pdbx_strand_id
1 'polypeptide(L)'
;MTESSAFPAGISTDAIRVQLLKVDRERKLLICMTMENPGTALIARYGISPENSVFDSSVDRFQEGANLNLIDCIIDGDGFLIPNYIILEPDYLIDASAIAECFQDYLISPLHYFRNKFEEKENRSYLLLGNLANFFLDELVFAENPEEVSFRDVFLRSFKQSPFEYTSCEDIRSDSDFRAFMEKAQSQFENIKRVIREDFPGRGINLHYCTLEPSFFSERFGFQGRLDLLQPQSEETDARIVELKSGRLPFPSSDSNKITLNHEVQTAVYRLMIETVFGKKVQGIDASILYSTGSRPGENLRTATVNGELEKSILNIRNLIVANEQILIRGENRDTEALFKSLINLLQTEKKLPEFFTGKIERIRTLLSGCSETELTFFYRYIRFISRELYHHKIGDIAYETPTGTASLWNSAFSERAEALDVLFNLTILTIDDSGHDMTILFTRNHTENDIVNFREGEICIVYPRQDDNDTVLNRQILKGAIARITVETVEVRFRYKQKNRRFFEENRLWAIEHDSLDSSYNSMYKSLFSFLGASPKKKKILMGLALPGTSNDASEESKACREENHPIETSQEAGYPENIIRKAMSAQDYFLIVGPPGTGKTSIFARRLIEEYHTQPGKNIMVLAYTNRAVDELCEAINAAFGCKKGECDAYIRVGTELSCTETYRHRLLQRISEKAKDRESLRHEIERTRIYISTLASINGRMELFNLKHFHVAIIDEASQILEPQIIGLLPRFDRFIMIGDHHQLSTIVLQDRQFSGIDEPVLCEAGFIDCRDSLFERLLRLCKAKGWHHAYAQLTHQGRMHNDIAAFPATSFYSGNLFPALDWQLEEWKLHSPSDNLFDRWIAAKRTAFFSTEKINRASPSDKINETEADLIITLLTSIRNVYEANGNVFDTQAMGIIAPYRNQIALIKHKLSLAGIPHWEKIMIDTVERYQGSQRDVILISFCANKPYQMDFLCNPNHDGTVDRKLNVAITRARRQLFLVGNATVLRESPVYTALLDFYKEKDSYLVVVR
;
A
#
# COMPACT_ATOMS: atom_id res chain seq x y z
N MET A 1 31.43 -12.26 -34.94
CA MET A 1 31.29 -13.64 -34.41
C MET A 1 30.49 -14.41 -35.43
N THR A 2 31.17 -15.22 -36.23
CA THR A 2 30.60 -16.07 -37.28
C THR A 2 31.21 -17.46 -37.06
N GLU A 3 30.64 -18.21 -36.15
CA GLU A 3 30.81 -19.66 -36.03
C GLU A 3 29.41 -20.22 -35.76
N SER A 4 29.04 -21.28 -36.50
CA SER A 4 27.71 -21.86 -36.48
C SER A 4 27.34 -22.32 -35.07
N SER A 5 26.39 -21.64 -34.43
CA SER A 5 25.82 -22.09 -33.16
C SER A 5 24.66 -23.03 -33.46
N ALA A 6 24.93 -24.34 -33.45
CA ALA A 6 23.85 -25.28 -33.25
C ALA A 6 23.10 -24.89 -31.96
N PHE A 7 21.78 -24.81 -32.03
CA PHE A 7 20.96 -24.45 -30.86
C PHE A 7 21.31 -25.38 -29.68
N PRO A 8 21.53 -24.85 -28.46
CA PRO A 8 22.00 -25.66 -27.34
C PRO A 8 21.01 -26.79 -27.01
N ALA A 9 21.52 -28.02 -26.88
CA ALA A 9 20.69 -29.17 -26.54
C ALA A 9 20.11 -29.02 -25.12
N GLY A 10 18.78 -29.14 -24.98
CA GLY A 10 18.08 -29.10 -23.69
C GLY A 10 17.31 -27.82 -23.37
N ILE A 11 17.37 -26.78 -24.21
CA ILE A 11 16.55 -25.56 -24.05
C ILE A 11 15.17 -25.79 -24.67
N SER A 12 14.10 -25.56 -23.89
CA SER A 12 12.72 -25.63 -24.40
C SER A 12 12.47 -24.51 -25.40
N THR A 13 11.80 -24.81 -26.52
CA THR A 13 11.39 -23.79 -27.48
C THR A 13 10.02 -23.18 -27.16
N ASP A 14 9.35 -23.65 -26.10
CA ASP A 14 8.02 -23.19 -25.68
C ASP A 14 8.04 -21.79 -25.06
N ALA A 15 8.92 -21.56 -24.08
CA ALA A 15 9.21 -20.23 -23.55
C ALA A 15 10.66 -20.17 -23.08
N ILE A 16 11.40 -19.16 -23.54
CA ILE A 16 12.81 -18.95 -23.21
C ILE A 16 12.95 -17.58 -22.56
N ARG A 17 13.39 -17.56 -21.30
CA ARG A 17 13.70 -16.33 -20.58
C ARG A 17 15.13 -15.89 -20.87
N VAL A 18 15.27 -14.68 -21.39
CA VAL A 18 16.56 -14.13 -21.82
C VAL A 18 16.75 -12.69 -21.38
N GLN A 19 18.00 -12.29 -21.20
CA GLN A 19 18.37 -10.88 -21.07
C GLN A 19 18.82 -10.33 -22.44
N LEU A 20 18.28 -9.19 -22.84
CA LEU A 20 18.62 -8.51 -24.08
C LEU A 20 19.98 -7.82 -23.95
N LEU A 21 20.97 -8.28 -24.71
CA LEU A 21 22.29 -7.66 -24.76
C LEU A 21 22.36 -6.53 -25.78
N LYS A 22 21.74 -6.73 -26.96
CA LYS A 22 21.77 -5.75 -28.06
C LYS A 22 20.63 -5.98 -29.04
N VAL A 23 20.09 -4.88 -29.59
CA VAL A 23 19.17 -4.89 -30.73
C VAL A 23 19.92 -4.46 -32.00
N ASP A 24 20.09 -5.37 -32.96
CA ASP A 24 20.58 -5.06 -34.30
C ASP A 24 19.40 -4.74 -35.21
N ARG A 25 19.12 -3.44 -35.39
CA ARG A 25 17.96 -2.96 -36.17
C ARG A 25 18.13 -3.16 -37.68
N GLU A 26 19.36 -3.11 -38.19
CA GLU A 26 19.62 -3.29 -39.62
C GLU A 26 19.35 -4.74 -40.05
N ARG A 27 19.77 -5.70 -39.21
CA ARG A 27 19.60 -7.14 -39.50
C ARG A 27 18.34 -7.74 -38.88
N LYS A 28 17.56 -6.94 -38.15
CA LYS A 28 16.43 -7.36 -37.32
C LYS A 28 16.74 -8.54 -36.40
N LEU A 29 17.83 -8.42 -35.62
CA LEU A 29 18.27 -9.43 -34.66
C LEU A 29 18.21 -8.91 -33.22
N LEU A 30 17.79 -9.76 -32.31
CA LEU A 30 17.94 -9.63 -30.87
C LEU A 30 19.08 -10.53 -30.42
N ILE A 31 20.14 -9.94 -29.87
CA ILE A 31 21.25 -10.67 -29.30
C ILE A 31 20.98 -10.77 -27.80
N CYS A 32 20.86 -12.00 -27.31
CA CYS A 32 20.35 -12.28 -25.98
C CYS A 32 21.27 -13.26 -25.23
N MET A 33 21.19 -13.26 -23.91
CA MET A 33 21.80 -14.25 -23.03
C MET A 33 20.73 -15.01 -22.28
N THR A 34 20.82 -16.34 -22.22
CA THR A 34 19.82 -17.14 -21.48
C THR A 34 19.98 -16.93 -19.97
N MET A 35 18.86 -16.86 -19.25
CA MET A 35 18.88 -16.76 -17.79
C MET A 35 19.03 -18.13 -17.11
N GLU A 36 18.53 -19.21 -17.72
CA GLU A 36 18.63 -20.57 -17.19
C GLU A 36 20.05 -21.13 -17.27
N ASN A 37 20.79 -20.79 -18.34
CA ASN A 37 22.18 -21.19 -18.54
C ASN A 37 23.04 -19.95 -18.85
N PRO A 38 23.44 -19.18 -17.82
CA PRO A 38 24.24 -17.97 -17.98
C PRO A 38 25.53 -18.25 -18.77
N GLY A 39 25.83 -17.41 -19.77
CA GLY A 39 26.96 -17.59 -20.69
C GLY A 39 26.62 -18.22 -22.04
N THR A 40 25.39 -18.72 -22.21
CA THR A 40 24.88 -19.16 -23.51
C THR A 40 24.26 -17.98 -24.26
N ALA A 41 24.84 -17.60 -25.40
CA ALA A 41 24.30 -16.56 -26.26
C ALA A 41 23.24 -17.15 -27.21
N LEU A 42 22.12 -16.46 -27.35
CA LEU A 42 21.06 -16.78 -28.30
C LEU A 42 20.83 -15.59 -29.23
N ILE A 43 20.48 -15.88 -30.48
CA ILE A 43 20.12 -14.87 -31.47
C ILE A 43 18.69 -15.15 -31.91
N ALA A 44 17.81 -14.15 -31.79
CA ALA A 44 16.44 -14.23 -32.25
C ALA A 44 16.18 -13.21 -33.37
N ARG A 45 15.45 -13.61 -34.42
CA ARG A 45 14.98 -12.74 -35.50
C ARG A 45 13.62 -12.14 -35.14
N TYR A 46 13.45 -10.85 -35.39
CA TYR A 46 12.16 -10.18 -35.32
C TYR A 46 11.79 -9.57 -36.69
N GLY A 47 10.56 -9.12 -36.85
CA GLY A 47 10.10 -8.55 -38.12
C GLY A 47 9.87 -9.55 -39.24
N ILE A 48 9.75 -10.84 -38.92
CA ILE A 48 9.42 -11.92 -39.86
C ILE A 48 7.90 -12.00 -39.97
N SER A 49 7.37 -12.05 -41.19
CA SER A 49 5.93 -12.03 -41.45
C SER A 49 5.46 -13.39 -41.98
N PRO A 50 4.36 -13.96 -41.44
CA PRO A 50 3.42 -13.41 -40.45
C PRO A 50 3.77 -13.68 -38.98
N GLU A 51 4.97 -14.20 -38.69
CA GLU A 51 5.34 -14.74 -37.38
C GLU A 51 5.39 -13.68 -36.29
N ASN A 52 6.16 -12.61 -36.45
CA ASN A 52 6.38 -11.63 -35.39
C ASN A 52 6.55 -10.17 -35.85
N SER A 53 6.20 -9.85 -37.10
CA SER A 53 6.28 -8.49 -37.64
C SER A 53 5.41 -7.44 -36.92
N VAL A 54 4.38 -7.87 -36.20
CA VAL A 54 3.55 -6.99 -35.34
C VAL A 54 4.38 -6.34 -34.22
N PHE A 55 5.47 -6.98 -33.78
CA PHE A 55 6.30 -6.51 -32.67
C PHE A 55 7.35 -5.46 -33.07
N ASP A 56 7.56 -5.17 -34.36
CA ASP A 56 8.58 -4.21 -34.83
C ASP A 56 8.51 -2.88 -34.06
N SER A 57 7.29 -2.34 -33.92
CA SER A 57 7.04 -1.07 -33.23
C SER A 57 7.44 -1.04 -31.75
N SER A 58 7.37 -2.18 -31.05
CA SER A 58 7.78 -2.28 -29.65
C SER A 58 9.26 -2.61 -29.53
N VAL A 59 9.77 -3.53 -30.36
CA VAL A 59 11.19 -3.92 -30.39
C VAL A 59 12.09 -2.70 -30.65
N ASP A 60 11.66 -1.77 -31.51
CA ASP A 60 12.41 -0.53 -31.76
C ASP A 60 12.67 0.31 -30.50
N ARG A 61 11.84 0.15 -29.46
CA ARG A 61 11.92 0.86 -28.18
C ARG A 61 12.60 0.07 -27.08
N PHE A 62 12.96 -1.20 -27.32
CA PHE A 62 13.62 -2.04 -26.33
C PHE A 62 14.98 -1.44 -25.96
N GLN A 63 15.30 -1.54 -24.67
CA GLN A 63 16.55 -1.07 -24.09
C GLN A 63 17.45 -2.26 -23.78
N GLU A 64 18.76 -2.09 -23.95
CA GLU A 64 19.74 -3.09 -23.54
C GLU A 64 19.64 -3.34 -22.01
N GLY A 65 19.86 -4.58 -21.61
CA GLY A 65 19.70 -5.08 -20.24
C GLY A 65 18.27 -5.46 -19.85
N ALA A 66 17.27 -5.25 -20.71
CA ALA A 66 15.88 -5.65 -20.42
C ALA A 66 15.72 -7.17 -20.45
N ASN A 67 14.84 -7.70 -19.60
CA ASN A 67 14.48 -9.11 -19.62
C ASN A 67 13.37 -9.36 -20.66
N LEU A 68 13.45 -10.48 -21.40
CA LEU A 68 12.47 -10.88 -22.40
C LEU A 68 12.02 -12.32 -22.17
N ASN A 69 10.74 -12.60 -22.46
CA ASN A 69 10.29 -13.95 -22.78
C ASN A 69 10.13 -14.09 -24.29
N LEU A 70 10.81 -15.09 -24.86
CA LEU A 70 10.66 -15.52 -26.25
C LEU A 70 9.81 -16.78 -26.28
N ILE A 71 8.62 -16.72 -26.88
CA ILE A 71 7.57 -17.74 -26.71
C ILE A 71 7.23 -18.38 -28.06
N ASP A 72 6.98 -19.68 -28.04
CA ASP A 72 6.71 -20.57 -29.18
C ASP A 72 7.72 -20.34 -30.31
N CYS A 73 9.00 -20.54 -30.00
CA CYS A 73 10.09 -20.29 -30.93
C CYS A 73 10.25 -21.41 -31.96
N ILE A 74 10.47 -21.02 -33.21
CA ILE A 74 10.93 -21.92 -34.27
C ILE A 74 12.43 -21.67 -34.49
N ILE A 75 13.20 -22.68 -34.85
CA ILE A 75 14.62 -22.53 -35.21
C ILE A 75 14.73 -22.51 -36.73
N ASP A 76 15.37 -21.48 -37.29
CA ASP A 76 15.59 -21.37 -38.72
C ASP A 76 16.82 -22.18 -39.20
N GLY A 77 17.07 -22.18 -40.51
CA GLY A 77 18.19 -22.92 -41.11
C GLY A 77 19.58 -22.42 -40.69
N ASP A 78 19.69 -21.21 -40.14
CA ASP A 78 20.93 -20.62 -39.61
C ASP A 78 21.11 -20.90 -38.10
N GLY A 79 20.13 -21.56 -37.46
CA GLY A 79 20.12 -21.83 -36.02
C GLY A 79 19.60 -20.67 -35.18
N PHE A 80 19.01 -19.63 -35.78
CA PHE A 80 18.41 -18.50 -35.06
C PHE A 80 16.98 -18.78 -34.65
N LEU A 81 16.57 -18.22 -33.52
CA LEU A 81 15.21 -18.31 -33.02
C LEU A 81 14.29 -17.36 -33.78
N ILE A 82 13.11 -17.82 -34.14
CA ILE A 82 12.00 -17.03 -34.63
C ILE A 82 10.88 -17.18 -33.59
N PRO A 83 10.79 -16.30 -32.59
CA PRO A 83 9.73 -16.32 -31.59
C PRO A 83 8.38 -15.95 -32.22
N ASN A 84 7.32 -16.65 -31.85
CA ASN A 84 5.95 -16.27 -32.22
C ASN A 84 5.46 -15.08 -31.38
N TYR A 85 5.86 -15.02 -30.10
CA TYR A 85 5.62 -13.87 -29.23
C TYR A 85 6.91 -13.40 -28.55
N ILE A 86 7.06 -12.09 -28.42
CA ILE A 86 8.19 -11.43 -27.75
C ILE A 86 7.61 -10.56 -26.64
N ILE A 87 7.97 -10.80 -25.38
CA ILE A 87 7.42 -10.07 -24.22
C ILE A 87 8.53 -9.31 -23.49
N LEU A 88 8.38 -8.00 -23.32
CA LEU A 88 9.34 -7.10 -22.67
C LEU A 88 9.12 -6.99 -21.16
N GLU A 89 10.10 -7.26 -20.30
CA GLU A 89 9.96 -7.28 -18.83
C GLU A 89 8.73 -8.10 -18.40
N PRO A 90 8.76 -9.43 -18.59
CA PRO A 90 7.62 -10.30 -18.29
C PRO A 90 7.13 -10.22 -16.84
N ASP A 91 8.02 -9.89 -15.88
CA ASP A 91 7.66 -9.70 -14.47
C ASP A 91 6.79 -8.46 -14.21
N TYR A 92 6.78 -7.48 -15.11
CA TYR A 92 5.88 -6.32 -15.01
C TYR A 92 4.46 -6.73 -15.41
N LEU A 93 3.69 -7.23 -14.45
CA LEU A 93 2.32 -7.67 -14.70
C LEU A 93 1.38 -6.46 -14.90
N ILE A 94 0.65 -6.46 -16.01
CA ILE A 94 -0.41 -5.49 -16.34
C ILE A 94 -1.79 -6.13 -16.13
N ASP A 95 -2.72 -5.41 -15.53
CA ASP A 95 -4.10 -5.88 -15.36
C ASP A 95 -4.83 -6.07 -16.70
N ALA A 96 -5.57 -7.18 -16.82
CA ALA A 96 -6.39 -7.50 -18.00
C ALA A 96 -7.36 -6.37 -18.38
N SER A 97 -7.96 -5.69 -17.40
CA SER A 97 -8.83 -4.54 -17.63
C SER A 97 -8.07 -3.30 -18.12
N ALA A 98 -6.84 -3.07 -17.64
CA ALA A 98 -6.03 -1.93 -18.04
C ALA A 98 -5.55 -2.06 -19.50
N ILE A 99 -5.19 -3.28 -19.94
CA ILE A 99 -4.85 -3.53 -21.35
C ILE A 99 -6.10 -3.45 -22.25
N ALA A 100 -7.25 -3.97 -21.80
CA ALA A 100 -8.51 -3.86 -22.54
C ALA A 100 -8.92 -2.42 -22.81
N GLU A 101 -8.73 -1.51 -21.85
CA GLU A 101 -9.02 -0.08 -22.02
C GLU A 101 -8.16 0.61 -23.10
N CYS A 102 -7.04 -0.01 -23.51
CA CYS A 102 -6.20 0.47 -24.61
C CYS A 102 -6.73 0.09 -26.01
N PHE A 103 -7.79 -0.73 -26.08
CA PHE A 103 -8.40 -1.23 -27.31
C PHE A 103 -9.84 -0.74 -27.46
N GLN A 104 -10.00 0.52 -27.83
CA GLN A 104 -11.32 1.09 -28.09
C GLN A 104 -11.63 1.06 -29.59
N ASP A 105 -12.91 0.90 -29.95
CA ASP A 105 -13.34 0.85 -31.37
C ASP A 105 -12.89 2.10 -32.17
N TYR A 106 -12.74 3.24 -31.48
CA TYR A 106 -12.30 4.49 -32.09
C TYR A 106 -10.77 4.64 -32.15
N LEU A 107 -10.02 4.00 -31.25
CA LEU A 107 -8.56 4.11 -31.17
C LEU A 107 -7.95 2.97 -30.34
N ILE A 108 -6.93 2.32 -30.90
CA ILE A 108 -6.04 1.41 -30.16
C ILE A 108 -4.75 2.15 -29.87
N SER A 109 -4.39 2.33 -28.60
CA SER A 109 -3.16 3.05 -28.23
C SER A 109 -2.69 2.75 -26.80
N PRO A 110 -1.37 2.56 -26.56
CA PRO A 110 -0.82 2.42 -25.20
C PRO A 110 -0.98 3.70 -24.37
N LEU A 111 -1.27 4.85 -25.00
CA LEU A 111 -1.44 6.13 -24.32
C LEU A 111 -2.73 6.21 -23.49
N HIS A 112 -3.69 5.30 -23.70
CA HIS A 112 -4.83 5.12 -22.80
C HIS A 112 -4.36 4.75 -21.38
N TYR A 113 -3.42 3.81 -21.26
CA TYR A 113 -2.82 3.42 -19.99
C TYR A 113 -2.15 4.61 -19.30
N PHE A 114 -1.32 5.36 -20.04
CA PHE A 114 -0.63 6.54 -19.52
C PHE A 114 -1.60 7.63 -19.03
N ARG A 115 -2.61 7.97 -19.85
CA ARG A 115 -3.64 8.96 -19.50
C ARG A 115 -4.42 8.58 -18.26
N ASN A 116 -4.82 7.30 -18.14
CA ASN A 116 -5.65 6.81 -17.03
C ASN A 116 -5.00 6.99 -15.65
N LYS A 117 -3.66 7.14 -15.57
CA LYS A 117 -2.94 7.47 -14.32
C LYS A 117 -3.39 8.82 -13.72
N PHE A 118 -3.85 9.76 -14.55
CA PHE A 118 -4.18 11.13 -14.13
C PHE A 118 -5.69 11.40 -14.01
N GLU A 119 -6.53 10.45 -14.40
CA GLU A 119 -7.99 10.62 -14.35
C GLU A 119 -8.55 10.31 -12.96
N GLU A 120 -9.35 11.24 -12.42
CA GLU A 120 -10.17 10.99 -11.22
C GLU A 120 -11.25 9.94 -11.55
N LYS A 121 -11.56 9.06 -10.58
CA LYS A 121 -12.70 8.15 -10.73
C LYS A 121 -13.98 8.99 -10.60
N GLU A 122 -14.82 8.95 -11.62
CA GLU A 122 -16.12 9.63 -11.55
C GLU A 122 -17.13 8.76 -10.78
N ASN A 123 -18.02 9.40 -10.02
CA ASN A 123 -19.15 8.72 -9.41
C ASN A 123 -20.41 8.91 -10.25
N ARG A 124 -20.64 7.97 -11.18
CA ARG A 124 -21.73 8.01 -12.17
C ARG A 124 -22.65 6.80 -12.04
N SER A 125 -23.91 7.00 -12.41
CA SER A 125 -24.96 5.98 -12.34
C SER A 125 -24.59 4.69 -13.07
N TYR A 126 -23.94 4.75 -14.23
CA TYR A 126 -23.55 3.56 -14.99
C TYR A 126 -22.41 2.76 -14.34
N LEU A 127 -21.51 3.41 -13.59
CA LEU A 127 -20.47 2.73 -12.81
C LEU A 127 -21.07 2.04 -11.59
N LEU A 128 -22.02 2.70 -10.91
CA LEU A 128 -22.79 2.09 -9.83
C LEU A 128 -23.57 0.87 -10.33
N LEU A 129 -24.24 0.97 -11.49
CA LEU A 129 -24.91 -0.18 -12.11
C LEU A 129 -23.93 -1.32 -12.42
N GLY A 130 -22.70 -1.03 -12.85
CA GLY A 130 -21.68 -2.04 -13.07
C GLY A 130 -21.27 -2.79 -11.80
N ASN A 131 -20.93 -2.06 -10.75
CA ASN A 131 -20.59 -2.66 -9.46
C ASN A 131 -21.77 -3.47 -8.90
N LEU A 132 -22.98 -2.96 -9.07
CA LEU A 132 -24.20 -3.61 -8.62
C LEU A 132 -24.52 -4.87 -9.43
N ALA A 133 -24.28 -4.87 -10.74
CA ALA A 133 -24.44 -6.06 -11.58
C ALA A 133 -23.48 -7.19 -11.17
N ASN A 134 -22.22 -6.88 -10.86
CA ASN A 134 -21.28 -7.86 -10.30
C ASN A 134 -21.78 -8.39 -8.95
N PHE A 135 -22.22 -7.50 -8.06
CA PHE A 135 -22.78 -7.90 -6.78
C PHE A 135 -24.03 -8.80 -6.92
N PHE A 136 -24.87 -8.56 -7.94
CA PHE A 136 -26.01 -9.42 -8.25
C PHE A 136 -25.59 -10.80 -8.73
N LEU A 137 -24.59 -10.87 -9.61
CA LEU A 137 -24.02 -12.14 -10.07
C LEU A 137 -23.51 -12.95 -8.88
N ASP A 138 -22.72 -12.36 -7.99
CA ASP A 138 -22.14 -13.03 -6.81
C ASP A 138 -23.24 -13.61 -5.91
N GLU A 139 -24.24 -12.81 -5.57
CA GLU A 139 -25.34 -13.19 -4.69
C GLU A 139 -26.24 -14.28 -5.29
N LEU A 140 -26.52 -14.20 -6.59
CA LEU A 140 -27.34 -15.19 -7.28
C LEU A 140 -26.58 -16.50 -7.52
N VAL A 141 -25.28 -16.45 -7.81
CA VAL A 141 -24.45 -17.65 -7.96
C VAL A 141 -24.35 -18.37 -6.63
N PHE A 142 -24.12 -17.64 -5.53
CA PHE A 142 -23.95 -18.20 -4.19
C PHE A 142 -25.25 -18.79 -3.60
N ALA A 143 -26.41 -18.21 -3.90
CA ALA A 143 -27.69 -18.67 -3.35
C ALA A 143 -27.98 -20.17 -3.58
N GLU A 144 -28.60 -20.82 -2.59
CA GLU A 144 -29.07 -22.21 -2.73
C GLU A 144 -30.15 -22.30 -3.82
N ASN A 145 -31.14 -21.41 -3.75
CA ASN A 145 -32.18 -21.25 -4.75
C ASN A 145 -32.21 -19.80 -5.27
N PRO A 146 -31.67 -19.53 -6.47
CA PRO A 146 -31.71 -18.20 -7.08
C PRO A 146 -33.13 -17.62 -7.21
N GLU A 147 -34.17 -18.45 -7.26
CA GLU A 147 -35.57 -18.01 -7.35
C GLU A 147 -36.05 -17.23 -6.14
N GLU A 148 -35.58 -17.60 -4.95
CA GLU A 148 -36.00 -16.99 -3.69
C GLU A 148 -35.23 -15.70 -3.39
N VAL A 149 -34.16 -15.41 -4.14
CA VAL A 149 -33.39 -14.19 -3.99
C VAL A 149 -34.21 -12.99 -4.48
N SER A 150 -34.43 -12.06 -3.55
CA SER A 150 -35.18 -10.82 -3.73
C SER A 150 -34.26 -9.67 -4.14
N PHE A 151 -34.59 -9.00 -5.25
CA PHE A 151 -33.89 -7.79 -5.69
C PHE A 151 -33.79 -6.74 -4.58
N ARG A 152 -34.88 -6.52 -3.81
CA ARG A 152 -34.93 -5.47 -2.78
C ARG A 152 -33.91 -5.73 -1.68
N ASP A 153 -33.76 -6.98 -1.25
CA ASP A 153 -32.86 -7.36 -0.17
C ASP A 153 -31.40 -7.32 -0.62
N VAL A 154 -31.11 -7.78 -1.84
CA VAL A 154 -29.78 -7.68 -2.45
C VAL A 154 -29.38 -6.22 -2.66
N PHE A 155 -30.27 -5.41 -3.23
CA PHE A 155 -30.01 -3.99 -3.45
C PHE A 155 -29.73 -3.26 -2.13
N LEU A 156 -30.51 -3.52 -1.09
CA LEU A 156 -30.32 -2.90 0.22
C LEU A 156 -28.96 -3.27 0.84
N ARG A 157 -28.49 -4.51 0.64
CA ARG A 157 -27.14 -4.93 1.06
C ARG A 157 -26.05 -4.17 0.30
N SER A 158 -26.16 -4.05 -1.03
CA SER A 158 -25.21 -3.24 -1.83
C SER A 158 -25.18 -1.77 -1.39
N PHE A 159 -26.36 -1.17 -1.16
CA PHE A 159 -26.47 0.20 -0.67
C PHE A 159 -25.73 0.42 0.65
N LYS A 160 -25.83 -0.53 1.58
CA LYS A 160 -25.15 -0.48 2.88
C LYS A 160 -23.62 -0.63 2.77
N GLN A 161 -23.10 -1.30 1.74
CA GLN A 161 -21.65 -1.43 1.50
C GLN A 161 -21.02 -0.17 0.89
N SER A 162 -21.75 0.52 0.01
CA SER A 162 -21.25 1.68 -0.74
C SER A 162 -22.13 2.93 -0.59
N PRO A 163 -22.40 3.38 0.66
CA PRO A 163 -23.43 4.36 0.92
C PRO A 163 -23.10 5.77 0.41
N PHE A 164 -21.81 6.15 0.37
CA PHE A 164 -21.40 7.45 -0.16
C PHE A 164 -21.53 7.50 -1.66
N GLU A 165 -21.18 6.42 -2.34
CA GLU A 165 -21.23 6.29 -3.79
C GLU A 165 -22.68 6.49 -4.25
N TYR A 166 -23.66 5.85 -3.61
CA TYR A 166 -25.07 6.12 -3.90
C TYR A 166 -25.54 7.53 -3.50
N THR A 167 -25.07 8.06 -2.36
CA THR A 167 -25.55 9.34 -1.82
C THR A 167 -24.97 10.56 -2.55
N SER A 168 -23.74 10.47 -3.04
CA SER A 168 -23.00 11.55 -3.71
C SER A 168 -23.12 11.53 -5.23
N CYS A 169 -23.74 10.50 -5.82
CA CYS A 169 -23.88 10.41 -7.28
C CYS A 169 -24.92 11.42 -7.78
N GLU A 170 -24.47 12.36 -8.61
CA GLU A 170 -25.30 13.44 -9.16
C GLU A 170 -26.42 12.89 -10.05
N ASP A 171 -26.10 11.89 -10.88
CA ASP A 171 -27.02 11.27 -11.85
C ASP A 171 -28.27 10.65 -11.21
N ILE A 172 -28.23 10.32 -9.90
CA ILE A 172 -29.33 9.70 -9.16
C ILE A 172 -29.73 10.54 -7.95
N ARG A 173 -29.39 11.85 -7.95
CA ARG A 173 -29.68 12.74 -6.83
C ARG A 173 -31.19 12.93 -6.64
N SER A 174 -31.95 13.13 -7.71
CA SER A 174 -33.40 13.30 -7.64
C SER A 174 -34.12 11.97 -7.40
N ASP A 175 -35.30 12.02 -6.79
CA ASP A 175 -36.12 10.82 -6.56
C ASP A 175 -36.57 10.16 -7.87
N SER A 176 -36.82 10.95 -8.92
CA SER A 176 -37.17 10.42 -10.24
C SER A 176 -36.01 9.67 -10.87
N ASP A 177 -34.80 10.22 -10.81
CA ASP A 177 -33.62 9.58 -11.41
C ASP A 177 -33.19 8.35 -10.60
N PHE A 178 -33.31 8.41 -9.27
CA PHE A 178 -33.06 7.26 -8.41
C PHE A 178 -34.05 6.12 -8.71
N ARG A 179 -35.34 6.42 -8.93
CA ARG A 179 -36.33 5.41 -9.35
C ARG A 179 -35.99 4.82 -10.72
N ALA A 180 -35.60 5.64 -11.69
CA ALA A 180 -35.19 5.16 -13.00
C ALA A 180 -33.91 4.29 -12.94
N PHE A 181 -32.98 4.63 -12.05
CA PHE A 181 -31.81 3.81 -11.75
C PHE A 181 -32.21 2.47 -11.12
N MET A 182 -33.12 2.48 -10.15
CA MET A 182 -33.66 1.28 -9.52
C MET A 182 -34.35 0.35 -10.51
N GLU A 183 -35.15 0.90 -11.44
CA GLU A 183 -35.79 0.12 -12.50
C GLU A 183 -34.77 -0.56 -13.42
N LYS A 184 -33.70 0.17 -13.80
CA LYS A 184 -32.60 -0.40 -14.60
C LYS A 184 -31.86 -1.50 -13.82
N ALA A 185 -31.55 -1.25 -12.56
CA ALA A 185 -30.90 -2.22 -11.69
C ALA A 185 -31.77 -3.48 -11.53
N GLN A 186 -33.08 -3.32 -11.31
CA GLN A 186 -34.01 -4.44 -11.21
C GLN A 186 -34.07 -5.23 -12.51
N SER A 187 -34.13 -4.56 -13.66
CA SER A 187 -34.10 -5.25 -14.96
C SER A 187 -32.81 -6.05 -15.15
N GLN A 188 -31.64 -5.50 -14.79
CA GLN A 188 -30.38 -6.23 -14.87
C GLN A 188 -30.33 -7.41 -13.90
N PHE A 189 -30.85 -7.26 -12.68
CA PHE A 189 -30.97 -8.35 -11.71
C PHE A 189 -31.80 -9.52 -12.28
N GLU A 190 -32.98 -9.23 -12.83
CA GLU A 190 -33.84 -10.26 -13.42
C GLU A 190 -33.21 -10.91 -14.66
N ASN A 191 -32.48 -10.14 -15.47
CA ASN A 191 -31.74 -10.68 -16.61
C ASN A 191 -30.61 -11.63 -16.17
N ILE A 192 -29.82 -11.24 -15.17
CA ILE A 192 -28.74 -12.09 -14.61
C ILE A 192 -29.36 -13.36 -13.99
N LYS A 193 -30.46 -13.22 -13.25
CA LYS A 193 -31.21 -14.34 -12.67
C LYS A 193 -31.70 -15.32 -13.74
N ARG A 194 -32.25 -14.82 -14.86
CA ARG A 194 -32.62 -15.66 -16.02
C ARG A 194 -31.40 -16.38 -16.59
N VAL A 195 -30.30 -15.67 -16.83
CA VAL A 195 -29.08 -16.24 -17.41
C VAL A 195 -28.57 -17.40 -16.56
N ILE A 196 -28.51 -17.21 -15.24
CA ILE A 196 -28.06 -18.23 -14.29
C ILE A 196 -28.96 -19.48 -14.33
N ARG A 197 -30.27 -19.31 -14.57
CA ARG A 197 -31.25 -20.40 -14.58
C ARG A 197 -31.39 -21.12 -15.91
N GLU A 198 -31.32 -20.38 -17.00
CA GLU A 198 -31.69 -20.88 -18.33
C GLU A 198 -30.47 -20.97 -19.25
N ASP A 199 -29.74 -19.86 -19.41
CA ASP A 199 -28.65 -19.77 -20.39
C ASP A 199 -27.39 -20.54 -19.94
N PHE A 200 -27.05 -20.49 -18.64
CA PHE A 200 -25.89 -21.18 -18.08
C PHE A 200 -26.00 -22.71 -18.21
N PRO A 201 -27.09 -23.37 -17.76
CA PRO A 201 -27.28 -24.80 -17.99
C PRO A 201 -27.30 -25.17 -19.47
N GLY A 202 -27.91 -24.33 -20.32
CA GLY A 202 -27.92 -24.52 -21.78
C GLY A 202 -26.52 -24.52 -22.41
N ARG A 203 -25.54 -23.89 -21.77
CA ARG A 203 -24.11 -23.89 -22.18
C ARG A 203 -23.23 -24.87 -21.40
N GLY A 204 -23.83 -25.70 -20.55
CA GLY A 204 -23.09 -26.64 -19.69
C GLY A 204 -22.30 -25.96 -18.57
N ILE A 205 -22.67 -24.72 -18.20
CA ILE A 205 -22.14 -24.03 -17.02
C ILE A 205 -22.97 -24.47 -15.81
N ASN A 206 -22.32 -25.15 -14.86
CA ASN A 206 -22.90 -25.61 -13.61
C ASN A 206 -22.29 -24.85 -12.43
N LEU A 207 -23.12 -24.04 -11.78
CA LEU A 207 -22.75 -23.17 -10.66
C LEU A 207 -22.07 -23.89 -9.49
N HIS A 208 -22.37 -25.18 -9.28
CA HIS A 208 -21.76 -25.96 -8.19
C HIS A 208 -20.25 -26.17 -8.40
N TYR A 209 -19.78 -26.06 -9.64
CA TYR A 209 -18.38 -26.16 -10.02
C TYR A 209 -17.76 -24.80 -10.34
N CYS A 210 -18.49 -23.71 -10.14
CA CYS A 210 -17.98 -22.37 -10.44
C CYS A 210 -17.28 -21.72 -9.25
N THR A 211 -16.15 -21.10 -9.52
CA THR A 211 -15.43 -20.20 -8.61
C THR A 211 -15.76 -18.74 -8.99
N LEU A 212 -16.06 -17.91 -7.99
CA LEU A 212 -16.28 -16.48 -8.16
C LEU A 212 -14.98 -15.69 -7.98
N GLU A 213 -14.76 -14.72 -8.86
CA GLU A 213 -13.66 -13.76 -8.77
C GLU A 213 -12.23 -14.38 -8.63
N PRO A 214 -11.90 -15.54 -9.27
CA PRO A 214 -10.55 -16.07 -9.21
C PRO A 214 -9.53 -15.11 -9.82
N SER A 215 -8.35 -15.05 -9.20
CA SER A 215 -7.22 -14.26 -9.68
C SER A 215 -6.15 -15.14 -10.33
N PHE A 216 -5.42 -14.58 -11.29
CA PHE A 216 -4.35 -15.26 -12.01
C PHE A 216 -3.17 -14.33 -12.26
N PHE A 217 -1.97 -14.91 -12.21
CA PHE A 217 -0.73 -14.28 -12.64
C PHE A 217 -0.13 -15.07 -13.80
N SER A 218 0.40 -14.37 -14.80
CA SER A 218 1.09 -14.96 -15.94
C SER A 218 2.33 -14.14 -16.24
N GLU A 219 3.46 -14.55 -15.65
CA GLU A 219 4.78 -14.02 -16.02
C GLU A 219 5.08 -14.31 -17.50
N ARG A 220 4.66 -15.49 -18.01
CA ARG A 220 4.80 -15.87 -19.42
C ARG A 220 4.44 -14.73 -20.37
N PHE A 221 3.25 -14.13 -20.19
CA PHE A 221 2.76 -13.02 -21.03
C PHE A 221 2.83 -11.63 -20.36
N GLY A 222 3.24 -11.56 -19.10
CA GLY A 222 3.28 -10.34 -18.30
C GLY A 222 1.90 -9.74 -18.00
N PHE A 223 0.94 -10.59 -17.63
CA PHE A 223 -0.43 -10.20 -17.25
C PHE A 223 -0.81 -10.66 -15.86
N GLN A 224 -1.72 -9.91 -15.26
CA GLN A 224 -2.50 -10.33 -14.10
C GLN A 224 -3.97 -10.00 -14.33
N GLY A 225 -4.86 -10.65 -13.60
CA GLY A 225 -6.26 -10.27 -13.63
C GLY A 225 -7.14 -11.09 -12.72
N ARG A 226 -8.35 -10.59 -12.54
CA ARG A 226 -9.41 -11.22 -11.76
C ARG A 226 -10.60 -11.43 -12.68
N LEU A 227 -11.04 -12.66 -12.82
CA LEU A 227 -12.12 -13.07 -13.72
C LEU A 227 -13.42 -13.19 -12.91
N ASP A 228 -14.56 -12.73 -13.42
CA ASP A 228 -15.80 -12.75 -12.63
C ASP A 228 -16.28 -14.16 -12.27
N LEU A 229 -16.26 -15.11 -13.23
CA LEU A 229 -16.69 -16.49 -13.00
C LEU A 229 -15.86 -17.49 -13.81
N LEU A 230 -15.40 -18.56 -13.15
CA LEU A 230 -14.71 -19.69 -13.76
C LEU A 230 -15.39 -21.00 -13.42
N GLN A 231 -15.67 -21.84 -14.41
CA GLN A 231 -15.82 -23.28 -14.22
C GLN A 231 -14.53 -23.97 -14.68
N PRO A 232 -13.72 -24.54 -13.77
CA PRO A 232 -12.54 -25.30 -14.15
C PRO A 232 -12.91 -26.48 -15.06
N GLN A 233 -12.00 -26.85 -15.96
CA GLN A 233 -12.16 -28.04 -16.79
C GLN A 233 -12.19 -29.32 -15.93
N SER A 234 -13.05 -30.25 -16.32
CA SER A 234 -13.09 -31.62 -15.81
C SER A 234 -12.55 -32.59 -16.87
N GLU A 235 -12.37 -33.87 -16.54
CA GLU A 235 -11.99 -34.90 -17.53
C GLU A 235 -12.97 -34.98 -18.72
N GLU A 236 -14.20 -34.48 -18.57
CA GLU A 236 -15.27 -34.57 -19.57
C GLU A 236 -15.61 -33.24 -20.26
N THR A 237 -15.14 -32.08 -19.75
CA THR A 237 -15.59 -30.77 -20.26
C THR A 237 -14.52 -29.69 -20.21
N ASP A 238 -14.39 -28.90 -21.28
CA ASP A 238 -13.55 -27.70 -21.36
C ASP A 238 -13.76 -26.70 -20.22
N ALA A 239 -12.74 -25.89 -19.96
CA ALA A 239 -12.82 -24.83 -18.96
C ALA A 239 -13.73 -23.73 -19.50
N ARG A 240 -14.62 -23.19 -18.66
CA ARG A 240 -15.54 -22.14 -19.09
C ARG A 240 -15.28 -20.86 -18.29
N ILE A 241 -15.08 -19.77 -19.00
CA ILE A 241 -14.90 -18.44 -18.39
C ILE A 241 -16.05 -17.53 -18.77
N VAL A 242 -16.53 -16.76 -17.78
CA VAL A 242 -17.56 -15.75 -18.00
C VAL A 242 -17.10 -14.42 -17.43
N GLU A 243 -17.07 -13.40 -18.29
CA GLU A 243 -16.80 -12.01 -17.94
C GLU A 243 -18.10 -11.19 -18.02
N LEU A 244 -18.44 -10.45 -16.97
CA LEU A 244 -19.66 -9.64 -16.88
C LEU A 244 -19.43 -8.23 -17.43
N LYS A 245 -20.40 -7.74 -18.22
CA LYS A 245 -20.47 -6.37 -18.72
C LYS A 245 -21.85 -5.77 -18.49
N SER A 246 -21.90 -4.66 -17.78
CA SER A 246 -23.14 -3.95 -17.44
C SER A 246 -23.57 -2.87 -18.43
N GLY A 247 -22.71 -2.59 -19.41
CA GLY A 247 -22.93 -1.59 -20.44
C GLY A 247 -24.03 -1.97 -21.43
N ARG A 248 -24.19 -1.11 -22.45
CA ARG A 248 -25.11 -1.39 -23.57
C ARG A 248 -24.62 -2.62 -24.36
N LEU A 249 -25.58 -3.33 -24.96
CA LEU A 249 -25.27 -4.40 -25.90
C LEU A 249 -24.46 -3.86 -27.10
N PRO A 250 -23.52 -4.66 -27.64
CA PRO A 250 -22.84 -4.35 -28.90
C PRO A 250 -23.85 -4.12 -30.03
N PHE A 251 -23.58 -3.15 -30.90
CA PHE A 251 -24.47 -2.80 -31.99
C PHE A 251 -24.10 -3.52 -33.30
N PRO A 252 -25.03 -4.16 -34.03
CA PRO A 252 -26.47 -4.22 -33.75
C PRO A 252 -26.77 -5.22 -32.63
N SER A 253 -27.67 -4.85 -31.71
CA SER A 253 -27.98 -5.66 -30.53
C SER A 253 -28.54 -7.04 -30.86
N SER A 254 -29.18 -7.18 -32.03
CA SER A 254 -29.74 -8.42 -32.55
C SER A 254 -28.70 -9.43 -33.00
N ASP A 255 -27.45 -9.01 -33.22
CA ASP A 255 -26.36 -9.92 -33.60
C ASP A 255 -25.66 -10.43 -32.34
N SER A 256 -25.91 -11.71 -32.00
CA SER A 256 -25.33 -12.39 -30.85
C SER A 256 -23.84 -12.70 -31.01
N ASN A 257 -23.30 -12.64 -32.23
CA ASN A 257 -21.88 -12.89 -32.50
C ASN A 257 -21.03 -11.64 -32.32
N LYS A 258 -21.64 -10.46 -32.26
CA LYS A 258 -20.90 -9.21 -32.15
C LYS A 258 -20.49 -8.92 -30.72
N ILE A 259 -19.22 -8.60 -30.53
CA ILE A 259 -18.62 -8.23 -29.25
C ILE A 259 -17.92 -6.88 -29.42
N THR A 260 -17.86 -6.07 -28.36
CA THR A 260 -17.09 -4.82 -28.35
C THR A 260 -15.60 -5.14 -28.21
N LEU A 261 -14.73 -4.48 -28.97
CA LEU A 261 -13.31 -4.84 -29.05
C LEU A 261 -12.61 -4.91 -27.68
N ASN A 262 -12.85 -3.95 -26.78
CA ASN A 262 -12.27 -3.96 -25.44
C ASN A 262 -12.70 -5.19 -24.62
N HIS A 263 -13.95 -5.62 -24.73
CA HIS A 263 -14.45 -6.80 -24.02
C HIS A 263 -13.86 -8.10 -24.59
N GLU A 264 -13.69 -8.17 -25.92
CA GLU A 264 -13.00 -9.28 -26.58
C GLU A 264 -11.54 -9.38 -26.13
N VAL A 265 -10.83 -8.25 -26.08
CA VAL A 265 -9.44 -8.17 -25.60
C VAL A 265 -9.31 -8.64 -24.16
N GLN A 266 -10.18 -8.19 -23.26
CA GLN A 266 -10.12 -8.59 -21.85
C GLN A 266 -10.30 -10.11 -21.72
N THR A 267 -11.24 -10.68 -22.47
CA THR A 267 -11.53 -12.11 -22.48
C THR A 267 -10.37 -12.92 -23.07
N ALA A 268 -9.74 -12.42 -24.15
CA ALA A 268 -8.55 -13.03 -24.74
C ALA A 268 -7.37 -13.05 -23.74
N VAL A 269 -7.17 -11.99 -22.96
CA VAL A 269 -6.13 -11.94 -21.92
C VAL A 269 -6.39 -12.96 -20.81
N TYR A 270 -7.64 -13.13 -20.35
CA TYR A 270 -7.97 -14.19 -19.38
C TYR A 270 -7.69 -15.59 -19.94
N ARG A 271 -8.02 -15.82 -21.21
CA ARG A 271 -7.71 -17.09 -21.89
C ARG A 271 -6.21 -17.37 -21.91
N LEU A 272 -5.38 -16.40 -22.28
CA LEU A 272 -3.90 -16.52 -22.24
C LEU A 272 -3.37 -16.81 -20.83
N MET A 273 -3.93 -16.20 -19.78
CA MET A 273 -3.50 -16.46 -18.40
C MET A 273 -3.90 -17.88 -17.92
N ILE A 274 -5.11 -18.30 -18.23
CA ILE A 274 -5.65 -19.62 -17.86
C ILE A 274 -4.91 -20.74 -18.60
N GLU A 275 -4.53 -20.49 -19.85
CA GLU A 275 -3.67 -21.37 -20.63
C GLU A 275 -2.38 -21.70 -19.88
N THR A 276 -1.66 -20.67 -19.41
CA THR A 276 -0.44 -20.81 -18.61
C THR A 276 -0.70 -21.55 -17.31
N VAL A 277 -1.74 -21.14 -16.57
CA VAL A 277 -1.99 -21.64 -15.20
C VAL A 277 -2.35 -23.12 -15.20
N PHE A 278 -3.16 -23.58 -16.15
CA PHE A 278 -3.59 -24.97 -16.20
C PHE A 278 -2.76 -25.85 -17.15
N GLY A 279 -1.79 -25.27 -17.88
CA GLY A 279 -0.95 -25.99 -18.85
C GLY A 279 -1.74 -26.55 -20.03
N LYS A 280 -2.75 -25.80 -20.49
CA LYS A 280 -3.74 -26.28 -21.48
C LYS A 280 -3.51 -25.60 -22.82
N LYS A 281 -4.16 -26.10 -23.88
CA LYS A 281 -4.22 -25.40 -25.17
C LYS A 281 -5.45 -24.50 -25.19
N VAL A 282 -5.34 -23.34 -25.84
CA VAL A 282 -6.44 -22.39 -26.08
C VAL A 282 -7.77 -23.05 -26.51
N GLN A 283 -7.70 -24.11 -27.32
CA GLN A 283 -8.87 -24.84 -27.85
C GLN A 283 -9.73 -25.52 -26.77
N GLY A 284 -9.21 -25.74 -25.56
CA GLY A 284 -9.94 -26.32 -24.42
C GLY A 284 -10.53 -25.30 -23.45
N ILE A 285 -10.64 -24.03 -23.86
CA ILE A 285 -11.19 -22.93 -23.04
C ILE A 285 -12.34 -22.26 -23.81
N ASP A 286 -13.56 -22.44 -23.33
CA ASP A 286 -14.75 -21.72 -23.81
C ASP A 286 -14.89 -20.39 -23.06
N ALA A 287 -14.85 -19.30 -23.82
CA ALA A 287 -14.86 -17.95 -23.28
C ALA A 287 -16.11 -17.20 -23.68
N SER A 288 -16.86 -16.75 -22.68
CA SER A 288 -18.14 -16.06 -22.88
C SER A 288 -18.17 -14.72 -22.14
N ILE A 289 -18.88 -13.75 -22.73
CA ILE A 289 -19.16 -12.45 -22.11
C ILE A 289 -20.64 -12.39 -21.79
N LEU A 290 -20.95 -12.12 -20.52
CA LEU A 290 -22.29 -11.91 -20.02
C LEU A 290 -22.64 -10.42 -20.05
N TYR A 291 -23.51 -10.01 -20.95
CA TYR A 291 -24.08 -8.67 -20.97
C TYR A 291 -25.36 -8.63 -20.12
N SER A 292 -25.35 -7.96 -18.97
CA SER A 292 -26.49 -7.94 -18.05
C SER A 292 -27.71 -7.14 -18.56
N THR A 293 -27.52 -6.32 -19.60
CA THR A 293 -28.60 -5.56 -20.24
C THR A 293 -29.41 -6.35 -21.27
N GLY A 294 -28.97 -7.56 -21.65
CA GLY A 294 -29.70 -8.40 -22.59
C GLY A 294 -31.06 -8.83 -22.06
N SER A 295 -32.12 -8.55 -22.82
CA SER A 295 -33.51 -8.76 -22.36
C SER A 295 -34.13 -10.06 -22.88
N ARG A 296 -33.55 -10.67 -23.92
CA ARG A 296 -34.05 -11.90 -24.52
C ARG A 296 -33.09 -13.08 -24.26
N PRO A 297 -33.61 -14.30 -24.08
CA PRO A 297 -32.78 -15.51 -24.01
C PRO A 297 -31.79 -15.58 -25.17
N GLY A 298 -30.53 -15.91 -24.87
CA GLY A 298 -29.46 -16.00 -25.87
C GLY A 298 -28.79 -14.68 -26.31
N GLU A 299 -29.32 -13.49 -25.96
CA GLU A 299 -28.66 -12.21 -26.26
C GLU A 299 -27.57 -11.83 -25.23
N ASN A 300 -27.69 -12.34 -24.00
CA ASN A 300 -26.84 -12.01 -22.87
C ASN A 300 -25.46 -12.63 -22.96
N LEU A 301 -25.38 -13.92 -23.32
CA LEU A 301 -24.14 -14.69 -23.29
C LEU A 301 -23.55 -14.78 -24.70
N ARG A 302 -22.44 -14.07 -24.96
CA ARG A 302 -21.79 -14.02 -26.28
C ARG A 302 -20.44 -14.70 -26.24
N THR A 303 -20.15 -15.56 -27.21
CA THR A 303 -18.89 -16.33 -27.26
C THR A 303 -17.77 -15.50 -27.88
N ALA A 304 -16.65 -15.39 -27.19
CA ALA A 304 -15.43 -14.74 -27.68
C ALA A 304 -14.55 -15.77 -28.41
N THR A 305 -14.39 -15.60 -29.72
CA THR A 305 -13.59 -16.52 -30.54
C THR A 305 -12.08 -16.32 -30.35
N VAL A 306 -11.29 -17.32 -30.73
CA VAL A 306 -9.82 -17.22 -30.74
C VAL A 306 -9.38 -16.43 -31.98
N ASN A 307 -8.54 -15.42 -31.77
CA ASN A 307 -7.97 -14.61 -32.84
C ASN A 307 -6.49 -14.33 -32.56
N GLY A 308 -5.62 -15.09 -33.24
CA GLY A 308 -4.16 -14.99 -33.04
C GLY A 308 -3.56 -13.65 -33.47
N GLU A 309 -4.14 -12.96 -34.46
CA GLU A 309 -3.68 -11.61 -34.84
C GLU A 309 -4.00 -10.59 -33.75
N LEU A 310 -5.20 -10.68 -33.16
CA LEU A 310 -5.59 -9.83 -32.03
C LEU A 310 -4.68 -10.08 -30.82
N GLU A 311 -4.39 -11.34 -30.48
CA GLU A 311 -3.47 -11.69 -29.38
C GLU A 311 -2.07 -11.09 -29.58
N LYS A 312 -1.50 -11.17 -30.79
CA LYS A 312 -0.21 -10.52 -31.12
C LYS A 312 -0.30 -9.00 -30.95
N SER A 313 -1.42 -8.39 -31.37
CA SER A 313 -1.65 -6.95 -31.19
C SER A 313 -1.72 -6.57 -29.71
N ILE A 314 -2.42 -7.35 -28.89
CA ILE A 314 -2.54 -7.17 -27.43
C ILE A 314 -1.15 -7.19 -26.78
N LEU A 315 -0.34 -8.21 -27.07
CA LEU A 315 1.00 -8.37 -26.53
C LEU A 315 1.94 -7.24 -26.99
N ASN A 316 1.81 -6.77 -28.23
CA ASN A 316 2.58 -5.62 -28.71
C ASN A 316 2.19 -4.31 -28.01
N ILE A 317 0.89 -4.03 -27.80
CA ILE A 317 0.44 -2.86 -27.02
C ILE A 317 0.94 -2.95 -25.58
N ARG A 318 0.92 -4.15 -24.97
CA ARG A 318 1.49 -4.38 -23.65
C ARG A 318 2.99 -4.04 -23.61
N ASN A 319 3.78 -4.48 -24.58
CA ASN A 319 5.19 -4.11 -24.67
C ASN A 319 5.39 -2.59 -24.83
N LEU A 320 4.54 -1.93 -25.61
CA LEU A 320 4.60 -0.46 -25.76
C LEU A 320 4.27 0.28 -24.45
N ILE A 321 3.36 -0.25 -23.63
CA ILE A 321 3.08 0.28 -22.29
C ILE A 321 4.34 0.16 -21.43
N VAL A 322 4.93 -1.03 -21.35
CA VAL A 322 6.16 -1.25 -20.56
C VAL A 322 7.32 -0.39 -21.06
N ALA A 323 7.48 -0.24 -22.37
CA ALA A 323 8.50 0.64 -22.95
C ALA A 323 8.28 2.11 -22.53
N ASN A 324 7.03 2.59 -22.49
CA ASN A 324 6.73 3.94 -21.99
C ASN A 324 7.06 4.08 -20.49
N GLU A 325 6.80 3.05 -19.67
CA GLU A 325 7.20 3.07 -18.25
C GLU A 325 8.72 3.08 -18.10
N GLN A 326 9.47 2.31 -18.91
CA GLN A 326 10.94 2.34 -18.91
C GLN A 326 11.50 3.73 -19.28
N ILE A 327 10.85 4.44 -20.21
CA ILE A 327 11.18 5.83 -20.53
C ILE A 327 11.00 6.74 -19.30
N LEU A 328 9.91 6.59 -18.54
CA LEU A 328 9.70 7.37 -17.31
C LEU A 328 10.73 7.04 -16.22
N ILE A 329 11.16 5.79 -16.12
CA ILE A 329 12.07 5.32 -15.07
C ILE A 329 13.52 5.75 -15.32
N ARG A 330 13.97 5.68 -16.58
CA ARG A 330 15.36 5.93 -16.98
C ARG A 330 15.59 7.31 -17.60
N GLY A 331 14.55 7.92 -18.15
CA GLY A 331 14.62 9.20 -18.86
C GLY A 331 14.60 10.41 -17.93
N GLU A 332 14.44 11.58 -18.54
CA GLU A 332 14.43 12.90 -17.93
C GLU A 332 13.03 13.56 -18.02
N ASN A 333 12.88 14.78 -17.48
CA ASN A 333 11.59 15.48 -17.52
C ASN A 333 11.11 15.76 -18.95
N ARG A 334 12.02 15.96 -19.91
CA ARG A 334 11.69 16.12 -21.34
C ARG A 334 11.04 14.88 -21.96
N ASP A 335 11.38 13.68 -21.47
CA ASP A 335 10.80 12.44 -21.98
C ASP A 335 9.38 12.24 -21.46
N THR A 336 9.14 12.63 -20.21
CA THR A 336 7.80 12.70 -19.64
C THR A 336 6.94 13.72 -20.40
N GLU A 337 7.50 14.89 -20.69
CA GLU A 337 6.84 15.91 -21.51
C GLU A 337 6.53 15.39 -22.93
N ALA A 338 7.43 14.64 -23.55
CA ALA A 338 7.23 14.05 -24.88
C ALA A 338 6.08 13.04 -24.89
N LEU A 339 5.87 12.27 -23.81
CA LEU A 339 4.70 11.38 -23.67
C LEU A 339 3.40 12.18 -23.58
N PHE A 340 3.37 13.28 -22.82
CA PHE A 340 2.21 14.18 -22.81
C PHE A 340 1.95 14.83 -24.17
N LYS A 341 2.99 15.27 -24.88
CA LYS A 341 2.89 15.78 -26.26
C LYS A 341 2.32 14.70 -27.19
N SER A 342 2.78 13.46 -27.07
CA SER A 342 2.27 12.32 -27.85
C SER A 342 0.79 12.07 -27.58
N LEU A 343 0.36 12.14 -26.30
CA LEU A 343 -1.04 12.05 -25.91
C LEU A 343 -1.88 13.18 -26.51
N ILE A 344 -1.40 14.42 -26.46
CA ILE A 344 -2.09 15.59 -27.01
C ILE A 344 -2.18 15.52 -28.55
N ASN A 345 -1.14 15.00 -29.22
CA ASN A 345 -1.10 14.85 -30.66
C ASN A 345 -2.14 13.85 -31.20
N LEU A 346 -2.71 12.98 -30.35
CA LEU A 346 -3.86 12.14 -30.74
C LEU A 346 -5.07 12.97 -31.18
N LEU A 347 -5.20 14.22 -30.73
CA LEU A 347 -6.27 15.12 -31.17
C LEU A 347 -6.14 15.54 -32.65
N GLN A 348 -4.97 15.36 -33.26
CA GLN A 348 -4.69 15.73 -34.65
C GLN A 348 -4.92 14.58 -35.64
N THR A 349 -5.39 13.41 -35.18
CA THR A 349 -5.61 12.26 -36.06
C THR A 349 -6.76 12.50 -37.03
N GLU A 350 -6.65 12.00 -38.26
CA GLU A 350 -7.70 12.10 -39.29
C GLU A 350 -9.00 11.38 -38.89
N LYS A 351 -8.93 10.39 -37.99
CA LYS A 351 -10.12 9.68 -37.47
C LYS A 351 -10.90 10.57 -36.50
N LYS A 352 -12.23 10.64 -36.69
CA LYS A 352 -13.13 11.34 -35.77
C LYS A 352 -13.19 10.63 -34.41
N LEU A 353 -12.60 11.25 -33.41
CA LEU A 353 -12.60 10.76 -32.02
C LEU A 353 -13.87 11.20 -31.27
N PRO A 354 -14.36 10.41 -30.29
CA PRO A 354 -15.51 10.80 -29.47
C PRO A 354 -15.25 12.03 -28.59
N GLU A 355 -16.27 12.87 -28.39
CA GLU A 355 -16.16 14.11 -27.60
C GLU A 355 -15.75 13.87 -26.14
N PHE A 356 -16.22 12.79 -25.52
CA PHE A 356 -15.81 12.45 -24.15
C PHE A 356 -14.31 12.13 -24.06
N PHE A 357 -13.74 11.56 -25.13
CA PHE A 357 -12.32 11.21 -25.18
C PHE A 357 -11.47 12.45 -25.45
N THR A 358 -11.84 13.25 -26.44
CA THR A 358 -11.13 14.49 -26.76
C THR A 358 -11.19 15.49 -25.61
N GLY A 359 -12.35 15.64 -24.95
CA GLY A 359 -12.52 16.51 -23.79
C GLY A 359 -11.58 16.19 -22.62
N LYS A 360 -11.29 14.90 -22.38
CA LYS A 360 -10.32 14.46 -21.36
C LYS A 360 -8.89 14.88 -21.69
N ILE A 361 -8.46 14.71 -22.94
CA ILE A 361 -7.13 15.13 -23.40
C ILE A 361 -7.01 16.66 -23.40
N GLU A 362 -8.08 17.35 -23.80
CA GLU A 362 -8.16 18.82 -23.76
C GLU A 362 -8.00 19.37 -22.35
N ARG A 363 -8.65 18.76 -21.34
CA ARG A 363 -8.45 19.13 -19.94
C ARG A 363 -6.98 19.02 -19.52
N ILE A 364 -6.29 17.95 -19.91
CA ILE A 364 -4.85 17.77 -19.65
C ILE A 364 -4.06 18.88 -20.35
N ARG A 365 -4.32 19.11 -21.64
CA ARG A 365 -3.65 20.15 -22.44
C ARG A 365 -3.78 21.53 -21.80
N THR A 366 -4.99 21.94 -21.45
CA THR A 366 -5.28 23.25 -20.86
C THR A 366 -4.62 23.42 -19.48
N LEU A 367 -4.63 22.37 -18.65
CA LEU A 367 -3.98 22.44 -17.34
C LEU A 367 -2.46 22.57 -17.49
N LEU A 368 -1.83 21.75 -18.32
CA LEU A 368 -0.38 21.79 -18.53
C LEU A 368 0.08 23.11 -19.15
N SER A 369 -0.66 23.66 -20.12
CA SER A 369 -0.32 24.94 -20.75
C SER A 369 -0.47 26.14 -19.82
N GLY A 370 -1.28 26.02 -18.76
CA GLY A 370 -1.45 27.05 -17.73
C GLY A 370 -0.47 26.96 -16.57
N CYS A 371 0.40 25.95 -16.53
CA CYS A 371 1.36 25.75 -15.45
C CYS A 371 2.63 26.59 -15.66
N SER A 372 3.27 26.99 -14.56
CA SER A 372 4.61 27.57 -14.60
C SER A 372 5.69 26.51 -14.88
N GLU A 373 6.89 26.95 -15.24
CA GLU A 373 8.04 26.04 -15.41
C GLU A 373 8.33 25.23 -14.14
N THR A 374 8.28 25.86 -12.96
CA THR A 374 8.48 25.18 -11.67
C THR A 374 7.40 24.12 -11.42
N GLU A 375 6.13 24.42 -11.74
CA GLU A 375 5.01 23.50 -11.57
C GLU A 375 5.14 22.28 -12.50
N LEU A 376 5.51 22.48 -13.76
CA LEU A 376 5.74 21.38 -14.72
C LEU A 376 6.96 20.54 -14.35
N THR A 377 8.05 21.18 -13.93
CA THR A 377 9.27 20.48 -13.50
C THR A 377 8.99 19.61 -12.28
N PHE A 378 8.26 20.14 -11.29
CA PHE A 378 7.80 19.38 -10.13
C PHE A 378 6.95 18.17 -10.55
N PHE A 379 5.96 18.41 -11.42
CA PHE A 379 5.04 17.37 -11.87
C PHE A 379 5.74 16.22 -12.60
N TYR A 380 6.61 16.54 -13.56
CA TYR A 380 7.35 15.54 -14.32
C TYR A 380 8.38 14.81 -13.47
N ARG A 381 9.06 15.51 -12.57
CA ARG A 381 10.02 14.88 -11.65
C ARG A 381 9.37 13.84 -10.75
N TYR A 382 8.20 14.17 -10.17
CA TYR A 382 7.48 13.24 -9.32
C TYR A 382 6.77 12.11 -10.09
N ILE A 383 6.36 12.31 -11.35
CA ILE A 383 5.87 11.21 -12.21
C ILE A 383 6.95 10.14 -12.37
N ARG A 384 8.18 10.55 -12.66
CA ARG A 384 9.34 9.66 -12.81
C ARG A 384 9.63 8.91 -11.51
N PHE A 385 9.64 9.64 -10.38
CA PHE A 385 9.79 9.06 -9.05
C PHE A 385 8.72 7.99 -8.75
N ILE A 386 7.44 8.28 -8.97
CA ILE A 386 6.35 7.32 -8.73
C ILE A 386 6.45 6.12 -9.69
N SER A 387 6.80 6.36 -10.96
CA SER A 387 6.95 5.30 -11.97
C SER A 387 8.01 4.29 -11.56
N ARG A 388 9.12 4.78 -11.01
CA ARG A 388 10.21 3.95 -10.54
C ARG A 388 9.87 3.24 -9.23
N GLU A 389 9.14 3.88 -8.31
CA GLU A 389 8.67 3.19 -7.10
C GLU A 389 7.73 2.03 -7.46
N LEU A 390 6.80 2.25 -8.39
CA LEU A 390 5.89 1.21 -8.87
C LEU A 390 6.65 0.07 -9.57
N TYR A 391 7.71 0.38 -10.31
CA TYR A 391 8.56 -0.62 -10.94
C TYR A 391 9.26 -1.51 -9.90
N HIS A 392 9.92 -0.91 -8.90
CA HIS A 392 10.54 -1.66 -7.80
C HIS A 392 9.51 -2.45 -6.98
N HIS A 393 8.31 -1.90 -6.77
CA HIS A 393 7.22 -2.61 -6.12
C HIS A 393 6.79 -3.87 -6.88
N LYS A 394 6.78 -3.82 -8.22
CA LYS A 394 6.38 -4.95 -9.06
C LYS A 394 7.49 -5.98 -9.23
N ILE A 395 8.70 -5.56 -9.61
CA ILE A 395 9.76 -6.46 -10.06
C ILE A 395 10.83 -6.69 -8.97
N GLY A 396 10.90 -5.82 -7.97
CA GLY A 396 11.96 -5.82 -6.96
C GLY A 396 13.18 -5.01 -7.38
N ASP A 397 14.23 -5.09 -6.58
CA ASP A 397 15.57 -4.58 -6.91
C ASP A 397 16.62 -5.65 -6.62
N ILE A 398 17.62 -5.75 -7.50
CA ILE A 398 18.73 -6.72 -7.45
C ILE A 398 19.67 -6.38 -6.28
N ALA A 399 19.70 -5.13 -5.81
CA ALA A 399 20.63 -4.67 -4.78
C ALA A 399 20.30 -5.12 -3.34
N TYR A 400 19.10 -5.65 -3.07
CA TYR A 400 18.72 -6.08 -1.71
C TYR A 400 18.96 -7.58 -1.51
N GLU A 401 19.53 -7.96 -0.35
CA GLU A 401 19.73 -9.37 0.05
C GLU A 401 18.44 -10.18 0.23
N THR A 402 17.27 -9.54 0.14
CA THR A 402 15.97 -10.21 0.27
C THR A 402 15.19 -10.00 -1.02
N PRO A 403 14.55 -11.04 -1.56
CA PRO A 403 13.59 -10.87 -2.63
C PRO A 403 12.55 -9.81 -2.25
N THR A 404 12.43 -8.77 -3.07
CA THR A 404 11.46 -7.68 -2.86
C THR A 404 10.52 -7.57 -4.05
N GLY A 405 9.36 -6.95 -3.81
CA GLY A 405 8.34 -6.75 -4.83
C GLY A 405 7.50 -7.99 -5.14
N THR A 406 6.44 -7.81 -5.94
CA THR A 406 5.48 -8.88 -6.26
C THR A 406 6.13 -10.06 -6.99
N ALA A 407 7.11 -9.79 -7.85
CA ALA A 407 7.77 -10.83 -8.64
C ALA A 407 8.61 -11.81 -7.81
N SER A 408 8.94 -11.47 -6.56
CA SER A 408 9.58 -12.41 -5.61
C SER A 408 8.79 -13.70 -5.40
N LEU A 409 7.46 -13.66 -5.58
CA LEU A 409 6.57 -14.82 -5.49
C LEU A 409 6.93 -15.93 -6.49
N TRP A 410 7.60 -15.61 -7.60
CA TRP A 410 8.02 -16.58 -8.62
C TRP A 410 9.50 -16.49 -9.03
N ASN A 411 10.19 -15.38 -8.76
CA ASN A 411 11.62 -15.25 -9.06
C ASN A 411 12.53 -15.83 -7.96
N SER A 412 11.98 -16.12 -6.79
CA SER A 412 12.72 -16.76 -5.68
C SER A 412 12.31 -18.20 -5.51
N ALA A 413 13.22 -19.02 -4.99
CA ALA A 413 12.88 -20.40 -4.66
C ALA A 413 11.87 -20.41 -3.50
N PHE A 414 10.96 -21.39 -3.50
CA PHE A 414 10.00 -21.55 -2.42
C PHE A 414 10.70 -21.73 -1.06
N SER A 415 11.77 -22.51 -1.02
CA SER A 415 12.58 -22.73 0.19
C SER A 415 13.16 -21.45 0.75
N GLU A 416 13.65 -20.54 -0.11
CA GLU A 416 14.17 -19.23 0.31
C GLU A 416 13.07 -18.38 0.96
N ARG A 417 11.86 -18.37 0.39
CA ARG A 417 10.72 -17.64 0.97
C ARG A 417 10.23 -18.27 2.28
N ALA A 418 10.25 -19.61 2.38
CA ALA A 418 9.94 -20.32 3.60
C ALA A 418 10.95 -20.03 4.72
N GLU A 419 12.26 -20.02 4.42
CA GLU A 419 13.33 -19.63 5.35
C GLU A 419 13.24 -18.15 5.77
N ALA A 420 12.73 -17.28 4.88
CA ALA A 420 12.40 -15.89 5.17
C ALA A 420 11.10 -15.71 5.98
N LEU A 421 10.37 -16.81 6.24
CA LEU A 421 9.09 -16.85 6.96
C LEU A 421 7.95 -16.10 6.25
N ASP A 422 8.08 -15.84 4.94
CA ASP A 422 7.16 -15.06 4.10
C ASP A 422 6.00 -15.90 3.52
N VAL A 423 5.95 -17.19 3.85
CA VAL A 423 4.94 -18.14 3.38
C VAL A 423 4.42 -18.98 4.53
N LEU A 424 3.10 -19.16 4.60
CA LEU A 424 2.47 -20.24 5.36
C LEU A 424 2.16 -21.37 4.39
N PHE A 425 2.54 -22.61 4.68
CA PHE A 425 2.34 -23.71 3.74
C PHE A 425 1.98 -25.03 4.43
N ASN A 426 1.62 -26.06 3.67
CA ASN A 426 1.12 -27.33 4.19
C ASN A 426 -0.07 -27.15 5.16
N LEU A 427 -0.86 -26.11 4.91
CA LEU A 427 -2.05 -25.81 5.69
C LEU A 427 -3.20 -26.73 5.28
N THR A 428 -4.00 -27.16 6.25
CA THR A 428 -5.23 -27.94 5.99
C THR A 428 -6.44 -27.15 6.45
N ILE A 429 -7.54 -27.23 5.70
CA ILE A 429 -8.79 -26.58 6.08
C ILE A 429 -9.38 -27.31 7.30
N LEU A 430 -9.64 -26.56 8.37
CA LEU A 430 -10.35 -27.04 9.56
C LEU A 430 -11.85 -26.80 9.42
N THR A 431 -12.23 -25.55 9.11
CA THR A 431 -13.63 -25.14 8.91
C THR A 431 -13.73 -24.03 7.88
N ILE A 432 -14.84 -24.00 7.15
CA ILE A 432 -15.22 -22.88 6.29
C ILE A 432 -16.53 -22.29 6.84
N ASP A 433 -16.54 -21.01 7.16
CA ASP A 433 -17.73 -20.25 7.55
C ASP A 433 -18.09 -19.24 6.47
N ASP A 434 -19.26 -19.42 5.87
CA ASP A 434 -19.87 -18.53 4.88
C ASP A 434 -21.27 -18.09 5.29
N SER A 435 -21.64 -18.27 6.57
CA SER A 435 -22.93 -17.87 7.14
C SER A 435 -23.07 -16.35 7.24
N GLY A 436 -21.95 -15.64 7.39
CA GLY A 436 -21.87 -14.18 7.51
C GLY A 436 -21.97 -13.44 6.18
N HIS A 437 -21.55 -12.17 6.17
CA HIS A 437 -21.43 -11.40 4.93
C HIS A 437 -20.26 -11.85 4.06
N ASP A 438 -19.12 -12.10 4.71
CA ASP A 438 -17.87 -12.55 4.09
C ASP A 438 -17.68 -14.05 4.36
N MET A 439 -16.88 -14.72 3.53
CA MET A 439 -16.43 -16.09 3.80
C MET A 439 -15.12 -16.06 4.60
N THR A 440 -15.04 -16.83 5.69
CA THR A 440 -13.79 -17.09 6.40
C THR A 440 -13.43 -18.57 6.31
N ILE A 441 -12.12 -18.86 6.19
CA ILE A 441 -11.60 -20.22 6.28
C ILE A 441 -10.58 -20.26 7.41
N LEU A 442 -10.78 -21.21 8.31
CA LEU A 442 -9.84 -21.52 9.37
C LEU A 442 -8.95 -22.67 8.92
N PHE A 443 -7.66 -22.43 8.85
CA PHE A 443 -6.65 -23.41 8.49
C PHE A 443 -5.86 -23.86 9.73
N THR A 444 -5.50 -25.14 9.77
CA THR A 444 -4.53 -25.70 10.71
C THR A 444 -3.11 -25.52 10.18
N ARG A 445 -2.20 -25.08 11.05
CA ARG A 445 -0.75 -24.97 10.79
C ARG A 445 -0.08 -26.30 11.17
N ASN A 446 0.00 -27.23 10.22
CA ASN A 446 0.46 -28.61 10.48
C ASN A 446 1.99 -28.78 10.54
N HIS A 447 2.76 -27.71 10.33
CA HIS A 447 4.21 -27.78 10.17
C HIS A 447 4.88 -26.97 11.27
N THR A 448 5.87 -27.55 11.96
CA THR A 448 6.60 -26.87 13.04
C THR A 448 7.37 -25.64 12.53
N GLU A 449 7.77 -25.63 11.26
CA GLU A 449 8.38 -24.41 10.67
C GLU A 449 7.37 -23.29 10.49
N ASN A 450 6.07 -23.62 10.41
CA ASN A 450 5.01 -22.62 10.52
C ASN A 450 4.75 -22.24 11.97
N ASP A 451 5.52 -22.58 12.99
CA ASP A 451 5.29 -22.01 14.34
C ASP A 451 5.60 -20.51 14.35
N ILE A 452 6.46 -20.08 13.43
CA ILE A 452 7.05 -18.76 13.36
C ILE A 452 6.85 -18.20 11.95
N VAL A 453 6.16 -17.07 11.83
CA VAL A 453 5.70 -16.58 10.51
C VAL A 453 5.70 -15.06 10.46
N ASN A 454 5.83 -14.53 9.25
CA ASN A 454 5.90 -13.09 8.99
C ASN A 454 4.54 -12.45 8.65
N PHE A 455 3.44 -13.06 9.08
CA PHE A 455 2.08 -12.60 8.81
C PHE A 455 1.43 -11.93 10.02
N ARG A 456 0.46 -11.04 9.77
CA ARG A 456 -0.32 -10.33 10.79
C ARG A 456 -1.77 -10.18 10.44
N GLU A 457 -2.59 -10.03 11.47
CA GLU A 457 -4.00 -9.67 11.33
C GLU A 457 -4.17 -8.36 10.56
N GLY A 458 -5.11 -8.35 9.62
CA GLY A 458 -5.39 -7.26 8.69
C GLY A 458 -4.49 -7.20 7.45
N GLU A 459 -3.41 -7.99 7.37
CA GLU A 459 -2.59 -8.06 6.16
C GLU A 459 -3.34 -8.76 5.03
N ILE A 460 -3.25 -8.20 3.82
CA ILE A 460 -3.78 -8.82 2.60
C ILE A 460 -2.90 -9.98 2.16
N CYS A 461 -3.51 -11.05 1.67
CA CYS A 461 -2.82 -12.25 1.29
C CYS A 461 -3.43 -12.93 0.06
N ILE A 462 -2.60 -13.76 -0.57
CA ILE A 462 -2.92 -14.69 -1.65
C ILE A 462 -2.97 -16.08 -1.04
N VAL A 463 -4.03 -16.83 -1.36
CA VAL A 463 -4.24 -18.21 -0.93
C VAL A 463 -4.37 -19.09 -2.15
N TYR A 464 -3.61 -20.19 -2.21
CA TYR A 464 -3.64 -21.13 -3.33
C TYR A 464 -3.40 -22.57 -2.87
N PRO A 465 -3.94 -23.58 -3.59
CA PRO A 465 -3.64 -24.99 -3.33
C PRO A 465 -2.17 -25.32 -3.58
N ARG A 466 -1.57 -26.15 -2.72
CA ARG A 466 -0.16 -26.55 -2.83
C ARG A 466 0.03 -27.99 -2.41
N GLN A 467 0.24 -28.91 -3.35
CA GLN A 467 0.50 -30.33 -3.07
C GLN A 467 2.00 -30.63 -2.92
N ASP A 468 2.84 -29.98 -3.73
CA ASP A 468 4.30 -30.15 -3.72
C ASP A 468 5.02 -28.82 -4.04
N ASP A 469 6.35 -28.87 -4.14
CA ASP A 469 7.20 -27.68 -4.32
C ASP A 469 7.10 -27.05 -5.71
N ASN A 470 6.52 -27.73 -6.71
CA ASN A 470 6.29 -27.17 -8.04
C ASN A 470 5.04 -26.27 -8.07
N ASP A 471 4.20 -26.31 -7.04
CA ASP A 471 2.99 -25.49 -6.97
C ASP A 471 3.30 -24.07 -6.54
N THR A 472 2.96 -23.11 -7.39
CA THR A 472 3.23 -21.69 -7.21
C THR A 472 2.02 -20.84 -7.58
N VAL A 473 2.13 -19.54 -7.33
CA VAL A 473 1.13 -18.56 -7.78
C VAL A 473 0.99 -18.48 -9.32
N LEU A 474 1.94 -18.99 -10.10
CA LEU A 474 1.90 -18.94 -11.56
C LEU A 474 1.16 -20.12 -12.21
N ASN A 475 1.01 -21.25 -11.50
CA ASN A 475 0.36 -22.45 -12.02
C ASN A 475 -0.86 -22.91 -11.19
N ARG A 476 -1.32 -22.05 -10.27
CA ARG A 476 -2.52 -22.28 -9.47
C ARG A 476 -3.48 -21.10 -9.56
N GLN A 477 -4.76 -21.42 -9.41
CA GLN A 477 -5.78 -20.40 -9.19
C GLN A 477 -5.55 -19.72 -7.83
N ILE A 478 -5.58 -18.39 -7.82
CA ILE A 478 -5.36 -17.59 -6.61
C ILE A 478 -6.69 -17.08 -6.06
N LEU A 479 -6.86 -17.20 -4.75
CA LEU A 479 -7.89 -16.50 -3.99
C LEU A 479 -7.27 -15.36 -3.18
N LYS A 480 -7.92 -14.19 -3.16
CA LYS A 480 -7.44 -13.03 -2.40
C LYS A 480 -8.26 -12.84 -1.12
N GLY A 481 -7.57 -12.57 -0.02
CA GLY A 481 -8.17 -12.36 1.29
C GLY A 481 -7.34 -11.43 2.17
N ALA A 482 -7.68 -11.44 3.45
CA ALA A 482 -6.88 -10.83 4.49
C ALA A 482 -6.86 -11.74 5.73
N ILE A 483 -5.74 -11.76 6.45
CA ILE A 483 -5.62 -12.51 7.70
C ILE A 483 -6.58 -11.91 8.73
N ALA A 484 -7.59 -12.66 9.13
CA ALA A 484 -8.55 -12.25 10.16
C ALA A 484 -7.98 -12.49 11.55
N ARG A 485 -7.32 -13.63 11.75
CA ARG A 485 -6.70 -14.05 13.01
C ARG A 485 -5.53 -14.99 12.75
N ILE A 486 -4.49 -14.93 13.59
CA ILE A 486 -3.36 -15.86 13.48
C ILE A 486 -2.83 -16.29 14.86
N THR A 487 -2.68 -17.60 15.05
CA THR A 487 -2.15 -18.25 16.26
C THR A 487 -1.11 -19.29 15.89
N VAL A 488 -0.36 -19.86 16.83
CA VAL A 488 0.65 -20.89 16.53
C VAL A 488 0.04 -22.10 15.81
N GLU A 489 -1.19 -22.49 16.18
CA GLU A 489 -1.85 -23.68 15.64
C GLU A 489 -2.75 -23.40 14.43
N THR A 490 -3.25 -22.17 14.29
CA THR A 490 -4.27 -21.85 13.29
C THR A 490 -4.08 -20.49 12.64
N VAL A 491 -4.58 -20.36 11.40
CA VAL A 491 -4.71 -19.08 10.71
C VAL A 491 -6.10 -18.99 10.10
N GLU A 492 -6.79 -17.88 10.37
CA GLU A 492 -8.10 -17.58 9.82
C GLU A 492 -7.95 -16.52 8.73
N VAL A 493 -8.45 -16.81 7.53
CA VAL A 493 -8.43 -15.90 6.39
C VAL A 493 -9.84 -15.47 6.05
N ARG A 494 -10.09 -14.16 6.00
CA ARG A 494 -11.33 -13.59 5.45
C ARG A 494 -11.15 -13.32 3.96
N PHE A 495 -11.95 -13.99 3.14
CA PHE A 495 -11.92 -13.84 1.69
C PHE A 495 -12.78 -12.67 1.25
N ARG A 496 -12.39 -12.05 0.13
CA ARG A 496 -13.14 -10.91 -0.44
C ARG A 496 -14.52 -11.32 -0.99
N TYR A 497 -14.68 -12.59 -1.36
CA TYR A 497 -15.86 -13.13 -2.02
C TYR A 497 -16.20 -14.51 -1.46
N LYS A 498 -17.49 -14.81 -1.40
CA LYS A 498 -17.98 -16.14 -1.04
C LYS A 498 -17.76 -17.12 -2.19
N GLN A 499 -17.61 -18.40 -1.86
CA GLN A 499 -17.34 -19.44 -2.85
C GLN A 499 -18.34 -20.59 -2.69
N LYS A 500 -19.11 -20.87 -3.75
CA LYS A 500 -20.09 -21.96 -3.77
C LYS A 500 -19.46 -23.32 -4.02
N ASN A 501 -18.41 -23.36 -4.83
CA ASN A 501 -17.71 -24.60 -5.17
C ASN A 501 -16.91 -25.15 -3.96
N ARG A 502 -17.57 -26.01 -3.17
CA ARG A 502 -16.95 -26.72 -2.03
C ARG A 502 -15.93 -27.75 -2.48
N ARG A 503 -16.17 -28.37 -3.63
CA ARG A 503 -15.29 -29.38 -4.23
C ARG A 503 -13.88 -28.85 -4.46
N PHE A 504 -13.73 -27.59 -4.89
CA PHE A 504 -12.42 -26.94 -5.02
C PHE A 504 -11.63 -26.93 -3.69
N PHE A 505 -12.32 -26.78 -2.56
CA PHE A 505 -11.68 -26.81 -1.25
C PHE A 505 -11.39 -28.23 -0.76
N GLU A 506 -12.30 -29.18 -1.03
CA GLU A 506 -12.23 -30.57 -0.59
C GLU A 506 -11.18 -31.40 -1.36
N GLU A 507 -11.04 -31.18 -2.67
CA GLU A 507 -10.08 -31.90 -3.52
C GLU A 507 -8.63 -31.50 -3.22
N ASN A 508 -8.42 -30.30 -2.67
CA ASN A 508 -7.11 -29.77 -2.38
C ASN A 508 -6.73 -30.01 -0.91
N ARG A 509 -5.92 -31.04 -0.68
CA ARG A 509 -5.45 -31.43 0.66
C ARG A 509 -4.64 -30.34 1.39
N LEU A 510 -3.75 -29.65 0.69
CA LEU A 510 -2.78 -28.73 1.28
C LEU A 510 -2.83 -27.36 0.61
N TRP A 511 -2.57 -26.32 1.40
CA TRP A 511 -2.71 -24.93 1.02
C TRP A 511 -1.48 -24.10 1.41
N ALA A 512 -1.27 -23.03 0.67
CA ALA A 512 -0.29 -22.00 0.97
C ALA A 512 -0.93 -20.61 1.02
N ILE A 513 -0.35 -19.75 1.85
CA ILE A 513 -0.68 -18.34 1.99
C ILE A 513 0.61 -17.52 1.83
N GLU A 514 0.59 -16.58 0.89
CA GLU A 514 1.68 -15.64 0.61
C GLU A 514 1.17 -14.18 0.70
N HIS A 515 2.07 -13.21 0.82
CA HIS A 515 1.71 -11.79 0.88
C HIS A 515 1.13 -11.30 -0.46
N ASP A 516 0.07 -10.46 -0.42
CA ASP A 516 -0.48 -9.77 -1.59
C ASP A 516 0.01 -8.31 -1.64
N SER A 517 -0.05 -7.71 -2.83
CA SER A 517 0.36 -6.32 -3.06
C SER A 517 -0.68 -5.58 -3.92
N LEU A 518 -0.71 -4.24 -3.83
CA LEU A 518 -1.70 -3.40 -4.52
C LEU A 518 -1.06 -2.15 -5.14
N ASP A 519 -1.32 -1.91 -6.41
CA ASP A 519 -0.87 -0.73 -7.15
C ASP A 519 -1.65 0.56 -6.78
N SER A 520 -2.75 0.43 -6.04
CA SER A 520 -3.71 1.52 -5.82
C SER A 520 -3.11 2.75 -5.11
N SER A 521 -2.13 2.55 -4.24
CA SER A 521 -1.43 3.65 -3.55
C SER A 521 -0.64 4.51 -4.53
N TYR A 522 0.07 3.90 -5.48
CA TYR A 522 0.82 4.60 -6.54
C TYR A 522 -0.10 5.31 -7.52
N ASN A 523 -1.18 4.65 -7.93
CA ASN A 523 -2.19 5.25 -8.79
C ASN A 523 -2.84 6.48 -8.15
N SER A 524 -3.05 6.48 -6.82
CA SER A 524 -3.53 7.65 -6.10
C SER A 524 -2.54 8.83 -6.11
N MET A 525 -1.23 8.55 -6.12
CA MET A 525 -0.20 9.59 -6.13
C MET A 525 -0.18 10.38 -7.44
N TYR A 526 -0.32 9.71 -8.59
CA TYR A 526 -0.45 10.39 -9.88
C TYR A 526 -1.66 11.34 -9.93
N LYS A 527 -2.82 10.88 -9.43
CA LYS A 527 -4.06 11.67 -9.38
C LYS A 527 -3.94 12.85 -8.43
N SER A 528 -3.29 12.65 -7.29
CA SER A 528 -3.00 13.71 -6.32
C SER A 528 -2.14 14.82 -6.94
N LEU A 529 -1.06 14.46 -7.65
CA LEU A 529 -0.23 15.43 -8.37
C LEU A 529 -1.01 16.19 -9.45
N PHE A 530 -1.81 15.49 -10.24
CA PHE A 530 -2.61 16.12 -11.29
C PHE A 530 -3.70 17.03 -10.72
N SER A 531 -4.37 16.62 -9.63
CA SER A 531 -5.33 17.44 -8.89
C SER A 531 -4.68 18.70 -8.32
N PHE A 532 -3.42 18.63 -7.89
CA PHE A 532 -2.67 19.78 -7.40
C PHE A 532 -2.45 20.84 -8.49
N LEU A 533 -2.18 20.45 -9.74
CA LEU A 533 -2.00 21.41 -10.85
C LEU A 533 -3.26 22.26 -11.09
N GLY A 534 -4.45 21.68 -10.84
CA GLY A 534 -5.74 22.36 -10.92
C GLY A 534 -6.08 23.25 -9.73
N ALA A 535 -5.24 23.32 -8.69
CA ALA A 535 -5.48 24.16 -7.52
C ALA A 535 -5.30 25.65 -7.83
N SER A 536 -5.86 26.50 -6.97
CA SER A 536 -5.75 27.96 -7.15
C SER A 536 -4.29 28.42 -7.11
N PRO A 537 -3.90 29.47 -7.87
CA PRO A 537 -2.52 29.96 -7.90
C PRO A 537 -1.96 30.32 -6.51
N LYS A 538 -2.81 30.83 -5.60
CA LYS A 538 -2.42 31.09 -4.21
C LYS A 538 -2.04 29.80 -3.49
N LYS A 539 -2.89 28.78 -3.53
CA LYS A 539 -2.63 27.48 -2.87
C LYS A 539 -1.40 26.80 -3.44
N LYS A 540 -1.20 26.82 -4.76
CA LYS A 540 0.00 26.26 -5.41
C LYS A 540 1.28 26.94 -4.91
N LYS A 541 1.33 28.27 -4.94
CA LYS A 541 2.50 29.03 -4.45
C LYS A 541 2.82 28.77 -2.98
N ILE A 542 1.81 28.67 -2.12
CA ILE A 542 2.01 28.40 -0.69
C ILE A 542 2.55 26.98 -0.47
N LEU A 543 1.94 25.98 -1.10
CA LEU A 543 2.37 24.59 -0.97
C LEU A 543 3.77 24.34 -1.58
N MET A 544 4.14 25.06 -2.63
CA MET A 544 5.50 25.01 -3.21
C MET A 544 6.51 25.86 -2.43
N GLY A 545 6.12 26.56 -1.35
CA GLY A 545 7.02 27.41 -0.57
C GLY A 545 7.45 28.70 -1.28
N LEU A 546 6.75 29.08 -2.36
CA LEU A 546 6.98 30.28 -3.16
C LEU A 546 6.25 31.51 -2.61
N ALA A 547 5.29 31.33 -1.71
CA ALA A 547 4.59 32.40 -1.01
C ALA A 547 4.58 32.17 0.50
N LEU A 548 4.63 33.28 1.25
CA LEU A 548 4.52 33.31 2.71
C LEU A 548 3.12 32.80 3.13
N PRO A 549 2.99 31.83 4.05
CA PRO A 549 1.71 31.49 4.66
C PRO A 549 1.21 32.66 5.51
N GLY A 550 -0.06 33.03 5.38
CA GLY A 550 -0.64 34.18 6.07
C GLY A 550 -0.98 33.92 7.54
N THR A 551 -1.06 35.00 8.32
CA THR A 551 -1.55 34.98 9.71
C THR A 551 -2.79 35.86 9.88
N SER A 552 -3.63 35.58 10.88
CA SER A 552 -4.79 36.43 11.19
C SER A 552 -4.42 37.88 11.55
N ASN A 553 -3.16 38.16 11.87
CA ASN A 553 -2.66 39.51 12.17
C ASN A 553 -2.37 40.34 10.90
N ASP A 554 -2.32 39.72 9.73
CA ASP A 554 -2.06 40.39 8.44
C ASP A 554 -3.34 40.92 7.76
N ALA A 555 -4.51 40.84 8.41
CA ALA A 555 -5.72 41.46 7.91
C ALA A 555 -5.58 42.99 7.94
N SER A 556 -5.68 43.61 6.77
CA SER A 556 -5.54 45.04 6.50
C SER A 556 -6.25 45.94 7.51
N GLU A 557 -5.67 47.12 7.75
CA GLU A 557 -6.20 48.17 8.64
C GLU A 557 -7.66 48.55 8.37
N GLU A 558 -8.19 48.29 7.17
CA GLU A 558 -9.58 48.52 6.79
C GLU A 558 -10.58 47.57 7.51
N SER A 559 -10.16 46.37 7.91
CA SER A 559 -11.03 45.41 8.63
C SER A 559 -11.13 45.66 10.13
N LYS A 560 -10.32 46.58 10.69
CA LYS A 560 -10.39 46.97 12.10
C LYS A 560 -11.56 47.92 12.41
N ALA A 561 -12.12 48.59 11.41
CA ALA A 561 -13.21 49.56 11.60
C ALA A 561 -14.61 48.93 11.75
N CYS A 562 -14.79 47.64 11.49
CA CYS A 562 -16.10 46.97 11.50
C CYS A 562 -16.27 45.91 12.61
N ARG A 563 -15.36 45.87 13.60
CA ARG A 563 -15.47 44.96 14.76
C ARG A 563 -15.45 45.77 16.06
N GLU A 564 -16.45 46.62 16.22
CA GLU A 564 -16.89 47.02 17.56
C GLU A 564 -18.08 46.14 17.94
N GLU A 565 -18.09 45.75 19.22
CA GLU A 565 -19.06 44.91 19.93
C GLU A 565 -18.77 43.40 20.04
N ASN A 566 -18.39 43.04 21.27
CA ASN A 566 -18.41 41.72 21.92
C ASN A 566 -17.21 40.78 21.75
N HIS A 567 -16.06 41.19 22.30
CA HIS A 567 -15.40 40.52 23.44
C HIS A 567 -14.10 41.30 23.77
N PRO A 568 -13.84 41.69 25.03
CA PRO A 568 -12.57 42.34 25.36
C PRO A 568 -11.45 41.33 25.11
N ILE A 569 -10.56 41.65 24.17
CA ILE A 569 -9.25 40.99 24.08
C ILE A 569 -8.50 41.49 25.31
N GLU A 570 -8.52 40.71 26.38
CA GLU A 570 -7.63 40.91 27.51
C GLU A 570 -6.19 40.97 26.99
N THR A 571 -5.58 42.14 27.12
CA THR A 571 -4.14 42.33 27.17
C THR A 571 -3.62 41.61 28.43
N SER A 572 -3.43 40.30 28.34
CA SER A 572 -2.99 39.44 29.45
C SER A 572 -1.83 38.55 29.01
N GLN A 573 -0.72 38.62 29.75
CA GLN A 573 0.38 37.64 29.92
C GLN A 573 0.57 36.60 28.78
N GLU A 574 1.78 36.55 28.20
CA GLU A 574 2.17 35.46 27.27
C GLU A 574 1.65 34.11 27.79
N ALA A 575 0.70 33.50 27.06
CA ALA A 575 0.11 32.24 27.48
C ALA A 575 1.22 31.22 27.73
N GLY A 576 1.18 30.56 28.89
CA GLY A 576 2.13 29.50 29.20
C GLY A 576 2.06 28.35 28.18
N TYR A 577 3.11 27.54 28.15
CA TYR A 577 3.08 26.27 27.43
C TYR A 577 1.97 25.36 28.04
N PRO A 578 1.13 24.68 27.24
CA PRO A 578 1.15 24.54 25.77
C PRO A 578 0.29 25.56 24.97
N GLU A 579 -0.43 26.46 25.66
CA GLU A 579 -1.47 27.31 25.08
C GLU A 579 -0.93 28.32 24.05
N ASN A 580 0.32 28.80 24.22
CA ASN A 580 0.98 29.64 23.21
C ASN A 580 1.07 28.98 21.82
N ILE A 581 1.35 27.67 21.75
CA ILE A 581 1.47 26.94 20.49
C ILE A 581 0.09 26.72 19.87
N ILE A 582 -0.92 26.40 20.69
CA ILE A 582 -2.30 26.24 20.23
C ILE A 582 -2.81 27.55 19.62
N ARG A 583 -2.61 28.69 20.28
CA ARG A 583 -3.01 30.00 19.73
C ARG A 583 -2.32 30.32 18.41
N LYS A 584 -1.02 30.05 18.28
CA LYS A 584 -0.30 30.22 17.01
C LYS A 584 -0.90 29.34 15.91
N ALA A 585 -1.14 28.06 16.20
CA ALA A 585 -1.76 27.14 15.24
C ALA A 585 -3.18 27.58 14.83
N MET A 586 -3.97 28.10 15.78
CA MET A 586 -5.31 28.63 15.52
C MET A 586 -5.31 29.94 14.72
N SER A 587 -4.22 30.73 14.79
CA SER A 587 -4.05 32.00 14.07
C SER A 587 -3.57 31.85 12.61
N ALA A 588 -3.05 30.67 12.24
CA ALA A 588 -2.56 30.40 10.90
C ALA A 588 -3.69 30.38 9.87
N GLN A 589 -3.52 31.10 8.74
CA GLN A 589 -4.53 31.16 7.68
C GLN A 589 -4.42 30.00 6.68
N ASP A 590 -3.20 29.53 6.41
CA ASP A 590 -2.95 28.52 5.37
C ASP A 590 -2.46 27.21 5.96
N TYR A 591 -1.34 27.23 6.70
CA TYR A 591 -0.85 26.04 7.40
C TYR A 591 -0.08 26.36 8.68
N PHE A 592 0.02 25.36 9.56
CA PHE A 592 0.91 25.39 10.73
C PHE A 592 1.58 24.03 10.95
N LEU A 593 2.87 24.02 11.29
CA LEU A 593 3.67 22.81 11.51
C LEU A 593 4.05 22.66 12.99
N ILE A 594 3.68 21.54 13.59
CA ILE A 594 4.05 21.19 14.96
C ILE A 594 5.11 20.11 14.93
N VAL A 595 6.34 20.46 15.31
CA VAL A 595 7.43 19.50 15.52
C VAL A 595 7.28 18.90 16.91
N GLY A 596 6.93 17.62 16.98
CA GLY A 596 6.69 16.93 18.24
C GLY A 596 7.67 15.80 18.51
N PRO A 597 8.79 16.07 19.22
CA PRO A 597 9.70 15.04 19.70
C PRO A 597 9.00 13.91 20.49
N PRO A 598 9.65 12.76 20.68
CA PRO A 598 9.09 11.62 21.43
C PRO A 598 8.57 12.02 22.81
N GLY A 599 7.36 11.57 23.15
CA GLY A 599 6.77 11.78 24.47
C GLY A 599 6.19 13.17 24.74
N THR A 600 6.18 14.07 23.76
CA THR A 600 5.66 15.46 23.91
C THR A 600 4.15 15.60 23.80
N GLY A 601 3.41 14.49 23.67
CA GLY A 601 1.95 14.51 23.60
C GLY A 601 1.37 15.03 22.28
N LYS A 602 2.05 14.80 21.14
CA LYS A 602 1.55 15.12 19.78
C LYS A 602 0.06 14.83 19.61
N THR A 603 -0.32 13.57 19.78
CA THR A 603 -1.69 13.08 19.59
C THR A 603 -2.55 13.34 20.83
N SER A 604 -2.08 12.92 22.01
CA SER A 604 -2.87 12.92 23.25
C SER A 604 -3.14 14.31 23.83
N ILE A 605 -2.31 15.31 23.50
CA ILE A 605 -2.44 16.69 23.96
C ILE A 605 -2.70 17.62 22.78
N PHE A 606 -1.77 17.74 21.83
CA PHE A 606 -1.85 18.80 20.82
C PHE A 606 -2.95 18.56 19.78
N ALA A 607 -3.02 17.38 19.17
CA ALA A 607 -4.11 17.06 18.24
C ALA A 607 -5.47 17.15 18.96
N ARG A 608 -5.56 16.61 20.19
CA ARG A 608 -6.75 16.70 21.04
C ARG A 608 -7.20 18.14 21.27
N ARG A 609 -6.31 19.00 21.77
CA ARG A 609 -6.58 20.42 22.05
C ARG A 609 -6.99 21.16 20.79
N LEU A 610 -6.33 20.92 19.66
CA LEU A 610 -6.75 21.51 18.39
C LEU A 610 -8.18 21.09 18.03
N ILE A 611 -8.52 19.79 18.14
CA ILE A 611 -9.87 19.30 17.87
C ILE A 611 -10.89 19.99 18.79
N GLU A 612 -10.59 20.12 20.09
CA GLU A 612 -11.43 20.86 21.06
C GLU A 612 -11.66 22.31 20.60
N GLU A 613 -10.59 23.06 20.32
CA GLU A 613 -10.63 24.47 19.94
C GLU A 613 -11.34 24.72 18.59
N TYR A 614 -11.17 23.84 17.60
CA TYR A 614 -11.91 23.95 16.34
C TYR A 614 -13.37 23.55 16.50
N HIS A 615 -13.67 22.63 17.42
CA HIS A 615 -15.04 22.20 17.65
C HIS A 615 -15.87 23.29 18.34
N THR A 616 -15.28 24.12 19.21
CA THR A 616 -15.98 25.26 19.83
C THR A 616 -16.45 26.30 18.82
N GLN A 617 -15.81 26.40 17.64
CA GLN A 617 -16.22 27.31 16.57
C GLN A 617 -17.39 26.73 15.77
N PRO A 618 -18.63 27.21 15.93
CA PRO A 618 -19.78 26.66 15.21
C PRO A 618 -19.58 26.75 13.69
N GLY A 619 -20.03 25.73 12.96
CA GLY A 619 -19.90 25.66 11.50
C GLY A 619 -18.55 25.15 10.97
N LYS A 620 -17.51 25.01 11.81
CA LYS A 620 -16.24 24.42 11.38
C LYS A 620 -16.30 22.89 11.34
N ASN A 621 -16.04 22.34 10.17
CA ASN A 621 -15.88 20.90 9.91
C ASN A 621 -14.39 20.53 9.91
N ILE A 622 -14.05 19.45 10.61
CA ILE A 622 -12.69 19.03 10.93
C ILE A 622 -12.44 17.67 10.27
N MET A 623 -11.38 17.59 9.47
CA MET A 623 -10.83 16.33 8.97
C MET A 623 -9.57 15.99 9.78
N VAL A 624 -9.54 14.81 10.37
CA VAL A 624 -8.40 14.31 11.15
C VAL A 624 -7.79 13.15 10.38
N LEU A 625 -6.51 13.27 10.02
CA LEU A 625 -5.81 12.34 9.16
C LEU A 625 -4.57 11.77 9.86
N ALA A 626 -4.27 10.52 9.57
CA ALA A 626 -2.98 9.93 9.90
C ALA A 626 -2.52 8.95 8.81
N TYR A 627 -1.24 8.57 8.86
CA TYR A 627 -0.67 7.63 7.89
C TYR A 627 -1.13 6.18 8.14
N THR A 628 -1.18 5.73 9.41
CA THR A 628 -1.48 4.33 9.77
C THR A 628 -2.80 4.18 10.50
N ASN A 629 -3.43 3.00 10.40
CA ASN A 629 -4.67 2.69 11.13
C ASN A 629 -4.49 2.74 12.65
N ARG A 630 -3.30 2.40 13.14
CA ARG A 630 -2.96 2.53 14.57
C ARG A 630 -2.98 3.98 15.03
N ALA A 631 -2.38 4.90 14.26
CA ALA A 631 -2.43 6.33 14.58
C ALA A 631 -3.86 6.88 14.53
N VAL A 632 -4.70 6.39 13.61
CA VAL A 632 -6.15 6.69 13.58
C VAL A 632 -6.85 6.18 14.84
N ASP A 633 -6.54 4.97 15.32
CA ASP A 633 -7.07 4.44 16.60
C ASP A 633 -6.66 5.31 17.79
N GLU A 634 -5.41 5.78 17.84
CA GLU A 634 -4.91 6.68 18.89
C GLU A 634 -5.61 8.05 18.85
N LEU A 635 -5.88 8.58 17.65
CA LEU A 635 -6.65 9.80 17.45
C LEU A 635 -8.15 9.63 17.79
N CYS A 636 -8.74 8.45 17.55
CA CYS A 636 -10.09 8.14 18.04
C CYS A 636 -10.15 8.22 19.57
N GLU A 637 -9.16 7.67 20.27
CA GLU A 637 -9.08 7.78 21.73
C GLU A 637 -8.92 9.23 22.19
N ALA A 638 -8.08 10.01 21.49
CA ALA A 638 -7.92 11.44 21.77
C ALA A 638 -9.25 12.20 21.63
N ILE A 639 -10.03 11.92 20.59
CA ILE A 639 -11.37 12.49 20.39
C ILE A 639 -12.31 12.07 21.52
N ASN A 640 -12.36 10.80 21.91
CA ASN A 640 -13.19 10.34 23.01
C ASN A 640 -12.86 11.08 24.31
N ALA A 641 -11.56 11.24 24.60
CA ALA A 641 -11.09 11.97 25.76
C ALA A 641 -11.43 13.47 25.70
N ALA A 642 -11.38 14.10 24.52
CA ALA A 642 -11.76 15.49 24.32
C ALA A 642 -13.23 15.77 24.70
N PHE A 643 -14.11 14.81 24.44
CA PHE A 643 -15.55 14.94 24.71
C PHE A 643 -16.02 14.25 25.99
N GLY A 644 -15.09 13.76 26.82
CA GLY A 644 -15.40 13.06 28.07
C GLY A 644 -16.20 11.76 27.86
N CYS A 645 -16.13 11.17 26.66
CA CYS A 645 -16.84 9.95 26.33
C CYS A 645 -16.10 8.72 26.88
N LYS A 646 -16.84 7.75 27.41
CA LYS A 646 -16.28 6.43 27.70
C LYS A 646 -16.01 5.68 26.40
N LYS A 647 -15.09 4.70 26.45
CA LYS A 647 -14.75 3.84 25.30
C LYS A 647 -16.02 3.20 24.72
N GLY A 648 -16.29 3.43 23.44
CA GLY A 648 -17.44 2.87 22.73
C GLY A 648 -18.72 3.71 22.75
N GLU A 649 -18.75 4.87 23.41
CA GLU A 649 -19.99 5.66 23.59
C GLU A 649 -19.96 7.04 22.89
N CYS A 650 -18.87 7.38 22.21
CA CYS A 650 -18.73 8.69 21.55
C CYS A 650 -19.43 8.74 20.20
N ASP A 651 -20.38 9.67 20.02
CA ASP A 651 -21.09 9.89 18.76
C ASP A 651 -20.62 11.14 17.98
N ALA A 652 -19.52 11.76 18.40
CA ALA A 652 -19.07 13.06 17.88
C ALA A 652 -18.38 13.01 16.50
N TYR A 653 -17.99 11.84 16.00
CA TYR A 653 -17.16 11.70 14.80
C TYR A 653 -17.54 10.53 13.90
N ILE A 654 -17.21 10.59 12.61
CA ILE A 654 -17.28 9.45 11.68
C ILE A 654 -15.87 8.95 11.37
N ARG A 655 -15.66 7.64 11.46
CA ARG A 655 -14.42 6.99 11.01
C ARG A 655 -14.57 6.44 9.60
N VAL A 656 -13.66 6.84 8.72
CA VAL A 656 -13.55 6.31 7.36
C VAL A 656 -12.45 5.24 7.33
N GLY A 657 -12.82 4.01 6.97
CA GLY A 657 -11.92 2.86 6.96
C GLY A 657 -12.68 1.54 6.83
N THR A 658 -12.00 0.42 7.10
CA THR A 658 -12.59 -0.93 7.07
C THR A 658 -12.59 -1.57 8.45
N GLU A 659 -13.40 -2.63 8.63
CA GLU A 659 -13.55 -3.30 9.92
C GLU A 659 -12.27 -4.03 10.38
N LEU A 660 -11.60 -4.76 9.48
CA LEU A 660 -10.37 -5.51 9.80
C LEU A 660 -9.21 -4.61 10.22
N SER A 661 -9.16 -3.40 9.70
CA SER A 661 -8.13 -2.41 10.01
C SER A 661 -8.48 -1.51 11.20
N CYS A 662 -9.62 -1.76 11.84
CA CYS A 662 -10.13 -0.96 12.94
C CYS A 662 -10.28 -1.80 14.20
N THR A 663 -9.68 -1.35 15.30
CA THR A 663 -9.87 -1.96 16.61
C THR A 663 -11.35 -1.97 16.98
N GLU A 664 -11.80 -3.07 17.60
CA GLU A 664 -13.22 -3.33 17.92
C GLU A 664 -13.92 -2.17 18.63
N THR A 665 -13.22 -1.52 19.57
CA THR A 665 -13.66 -0.34 20.34
C THR A 665 -14.18 0.83 19.50
N TYR A 666 -13.72 0.97 18.25
CA TYR A 666 -14.08 2.10 17.38
C TYR A 666 -14.94 1.68 16.18
N ARG A 667 -15.25 0.37 16.03
CA ARG A 667 -16.00 -0.15 14.88
C ARG A 667 -17.39 0.46 14.79
N HIS A 668 -18.03 0.80 15.91
CA HIS A 668 -19.37 1.42 15.92
C HIS A 668 -19.41 2.80 15.24
N ARG A 669 -18.26 3.47 15.08
CA ARG A 669 -18.11 4.75 14.36
C ARG A 669 -17.61 4.59 12.94
N LEU A 670 -17.35 3.37 12.48
CA LEU A 670 -17.09 3.14 11.06
C LEU A 670 -18.30 3.61 10.26
N LEU A 671 -18.02 4.28 9.16
CA LEU A 671 -19.05 4.75 8.23
C LEU A 671 -20.06 3.65 7.87
N GLN A 672 -19.57 2.43 7.58
CA GLN A 672 -20.43 1.30 7.25
C GLN A 672 -21.46 1.03 8.37
N ARG A 673 -21.03 1.04 9.65
CA ARG A 673 -21.92 0.86 10.80
C ARG A 673 -22.90 2.03 10.98
N ILE A 674 -22.49 3.25 10.64
CA ILE A 674 -23.38 4.41 10.66
C ILE A 674 -24.44 4.27 9.56
N SER A 675 -24.03 3.85 8.36
CA SER A 675 -24.93 3.62 7.25
C SER A 675 -25.90 2.46 7.49
N GLU A 676 -25.50 1.42 8.21
CA GLU A 676 -26.38 0.31 8.61
C GLU A 676 -27.56 0.78 9.47
N LYS A 677 -27.40 1.87 10.22
CA LYS A 677 -28.43 2.47 11.08
C LYS A 677 -29.33 3.46 10.34
N ALA A 678 -28.93 3.94 9.16
CA ALA A 678 -29.72 4.89 8.39
C ALA A 678 -30.98 4.21 7.81
N LYS A 679 -32.12 4.91 7.87
CA LYS A 679 -33.40 4.39 7.38
C LYS A 679 -33.53 4.52 5.87
N ASP A 680 -32.94 5.58 5.34
CA ASP A 680 -33.02 5.99 3.95
C ASP A 680 -31.81 6.88 3.59
N ARG A 681 -31.69 7.26 2.32
CA ARG A 681 -30.60 8.09 1.82
C ARG A 681 -30.59 9.49 2.43
N GLU A 682 -31.76 10.04 2.74
CA GLU A 682 -31.89 11.40 3.29
C GLU A 682 -31.41 11.47 4.75
N SER A 683 -31.77 10.48 5.57
CA SER A 683 -31.29 10.35 6.95
C SER A 683 -29.79 10.14 7.02
N LEU A 684 -29.21 9.32 6.12
CA LEU A 684 -27.76 9.18 6.02
C LEU A 684 -27.09 10.51 5.65
N ARG A 685 -27.64 11.22 4.66
CA ARG A 685 -27.13 12.53 4.25
C ARG A 685 -27.18 13.53 5.41
N HIS A 686 -28.28 13.55 6.16
CA HIS A 686 -28.41 14.41 7.33
C HIS A 686 -27.37 14.08 8.42
N GLU A 687 -27.09 12.80 8.66
CA GLU A 687 -26.05 12.38 9.60
C GLU A 687 -24.66 12.85 9.18
N ILE A 688 -24.34 12.76 7.88
CA ILE A 688 -23.09 13.26 7.29
C ILE A 688 -22.98 14.79 7.42
N GLU A 689 -24.07 15.50 7.13
CA GLU A 689 -24.13 16.96 7.22
C GLU A 689 -23.97 17.44 8.67
N ARG A 690 -24.65 16.79 9.63
CA ARG A 690 -24.60 17.13 11.06
C ARG A 690 -23.25 16.80 11.71
N THR A 691 -22.62 15.69 11.35
CA THR A 691 -21.36 15.28 11.99
C THR A 691 -20.24 16.21 11.58
N ARG A 692 -19.50 16.79 12.53
CA ARG A 692 -18.48 17.81 12.25
C ARG A 692 -17.07 17.26 12.16
N ILE A 693 -16.81 16.09 12.75
CA ILE A 693 -15.47 15.50 12.85
C ILE A 693 -15.42 14.22 12.03
N TYR A 694 -14.45 14.15 11.12
CA TYR A 694 -14.15 12.95 10.35
C TYR A 694 -12.73 12.53 10.63
N ILE A 695 -12.53 11.23 10.79
CA ILE A 695 -11.21 10.66 11.03
C ILE A 695 -10.93 9.55 10.03
N SER A 696 -9.75 9.55 9.43
CA SER A 696 -9.39 8.62 8.35
C SER A 696 -7.88 8.39 8.24
N THR A 697 -7.48 7.27 7.66
CA THR A 697 -6.16 7.19 7.02
C THR A 697 -6.17 7.96 5.70
N LEU A 698 -5.00 8.41 5.24
CA LEU A 698 -4.84 9.02 3.90
C LEU A 698 -5.32 8.10 2.78
N ALA A 699 -4.95 6.81 2.84
CA ALA A 699 -5.37 5.83 1.85
C ALA A 699 -6.91 5.69 1.78
N SER A 700 -7.58 5.68 2.94
CA SER A 700 -9.04 5.52 2.99
C SER A 700 -9.79 6.74 2.48
N ILE A 701 -9.30 7.97 2.76
CA ILE A 701 -9.97 9.19 2.27
C ILE A 701 -9.69 9.44 0.80
N ASN A 702 -8.47 9.16 0.31
CA ASN A 702 -8.15 9.23 -1.12
C ASN A 702 -8.96 8.21 -1.94
N GLY A 703 -9.35 7.09 -1.33
CA GLY A 703 -10.27 6.11 -1.91
C GLY A 703 -11.74 6.51 -1.87
N ARG A 704 -12.11 7.59 -1.16
CA ARG A 704 -13.49 8.06 -0.95
C ARG A 704 -13.61 9.58 -1.12
N MET A 705 -13.06 10.09 -2.23
CA MET A 705 -13.02 11.52 -2.54
C MET A 705 -14.41 12.14 -2.72
N GLU A 706 -15.42 11.32 -3.01
CA GLU A 706 -16.82 11.71 -3.14
C GLU A 706 -17.40 12.32 -1.86
N LEU A 707 -16.79 12.04 -0.69
CA LEU A 707 -17.16 12.70 0.56
C LEU A 707 -17.05 14.23 0.46
N PHE A 708 -16.08 14.75 -0.30
CA PHE A 708 -15.91 16.19 -0.51
C PHE A 708 -17.03 16.82 -1.36
N ASN A 709 -17.83 16.01 -2.08
CA ASN A 709 -19.02 16.47 -2.79
C ASN A 709 -20.22 16.66 -1.84
N LEU A 710 -20.21 15.94 -0.70
CA LEU A 710 -21.26 16.00 0.32
C LEU A 710 -20.92 16.99 1.44
N LYS A 711 -19.64 17.20 1.72
CA LYS A 711 -19.19 17.98 2.88
C LYS A 711 -17.91 18.75 2.60
N HIS A 712 -17.92 20.04 2.93
CA HIS A 712 -16.72 20.86 2.93
C HIS A 712 -16.02 20.83 4.30
N PHE A 713 -14.71 20.63 4.29
CA PHE A 713 -13.85 20.61 5.48
C PHE A 713 -13.02 21.88 5.55
N HIS A 714 -13.09 22.57 6.68
CA HIS A 714 -12.42 23.85 6.85
C HIS A 714 -10.97 23.66 7.31
N VAL A 715 -10.73 22.64 8.15
CA VAL A 715 -9.41 22.33 8.67
C VAL A 715 -9.10 20.85 8.51
N ALA A 716 -7.87 20.56 8.09
CA ALA A 716 -7.26 19.24 8.24
C ALA A 716 -6.23 19.25 9.39
N ILE A 717 -6.33 18.29 10.31
CA ILE A 717 -5.30 18.01 11.33
C ILE A 717 -4.65 16.69 10.94
N ILE A 718 -3.37 16.73 10.59
CA ILE A 718 -2.63 15.61 10.02
C ILE A 718 -1.57 15.19 11.02
N ASP A 719 -1.75 14.06 11.67
CA ASP A 719 -0.77 13.48 12.59
C ASP A 719 0.22 12.56 11.86
N GLU A 720 1.39 12.38 12.45
CA GLU A 720 2.51 11.63 11.86
C GLU A 720 2.88 12.11 10.44
N ALA A 721 2.81 13.42 10.21
CA ALA A 721 2.99 14.07 8.91
C ALA A 721 4.39 13.85 8.28
N SER A 722 5.41 13.52 9.08
CA SER A 722 6.76 13.21 8.60
C SER A 722 6.87 11.87 7.86
N GLN A 723 5.85 11.00 7.97
CA GLN A 723 5.81 9.70 7.29
C GLN A 723 5.08 9.73 5.93
N ILE A 724 4.52 10.89 5.56
CA ILE A 724 3.64 11.01 4.38
C ILE A 724 4.44 11.61 3.22
N LEU A 725 4.53 10.87 2.11
CA LEU A 725 5.16 11.38 0.89
C LEU A 725 4.35 12.56 0.34
N GLU A 726 5.05 13.58 -0.14
CA GLU A 726 4.41 14.74 -0.76
C GLU A 726 3.34 14.39 -1.82
N PRO A 727 3.60 13.50 -2.80
CA PRO A 727 2.60 13.11 -3.78
C PRO A 727 1.36 12.40 -3.19
N GLN A 728 1.42 11.86 -1.97
CA GLN A 728 0.26 11.22 -1.33
C GLN A 728 -0.79 12.21 -0.82
N ILE A 729 -0.40 13.46 -0.56
CA ILE A 729 -1.25 14.45 0.13
C ILE A 729 -1.41 15.78 -0.61
N ILE A 730 -0.48 16.13 -1.52
CA ILE A 730 -0.44 17.44 -2.16
C ILE A 730 -1.73 17.82 -2.93
N GLY A 731 -2.40 16.84 -3.55
CA GLY A 731 -3.69 17.05 -4.23
C GLY A 731 -4.89 17.15 -3.29
N LEU A 732 -4.76 16.67 -2.05
CA LEU A 732 -5.82 16.71 -1.04
C LEU A 732 -5.86 18.06 -0.31
N LEU A 733 -4.69 18.65 -0.01
CA LEU A 733 -4.60 19.88 0.79
C LEU A 733 -5.36 21.09 0.24
N PRO A 734 -5.43 21.33 -1.09
CA PRO A 734 -6.22 22.43 -1.64
C PRO A 734 -7.72 22.35 -1.34
N ARG A 735 -8.24 21.19 -0.91
CA ARG A 735 -9.65 20.99 -0.56
C ARG A 735 -10.01 21.48 0.85
N PHE A 736 -9.01 21.91 1.62
CA PHE A 736 -9.19 22.52 2.94
C PHE A 736 -8.84 24.01 2.91
N ASP A 737 -9.52 24.81 3.74
CA ASP A 737 -9.17 26.21 3.93
C ASP A 737 -7.77 26.33 4.54
N ARG A 738 -7.50 25.48 5.54
CA ARG A 738 -6.19 25.39 6.20
C ARG A 738 -5.86 23.98 6.68
N PHE A 739 -4.59 23.73 6.99
CA PHE A 739 -4.16 22.46 7.57
C PHE A 739 -3.10 22.62 8.65
N ILE A 740 -3.11 21.73 9.63
CA ILE A 740 -2.10 21.64 10.68
C ILE A 740 -1.44 20.28 10.55
N MET A 741 -0.13 20.27 10.39
CA MET A 741 0.65 19.03 10.35
C MET A 741 1.43 18.86 11.64
N ILE A 742 1.31 17.70 12.24
CA ILE A 742 2.01 17.30 13.46
C ILE A 742 2.93 16.16 13.08
N GLY A 743 4.22 16.28 13.36
CA GLY A 743 5.20 15.30 12.92
C GLY A 743 6.55 15.48 13.59
N ASP A 744 7.50 14.61 13.24
CA ASP A 744 8.86 14.70 13.73
C ASP A 744 9.87 14.24 12.67
N HIS A 745 10.55 15.22 12.05
CA HIS A 745 11.60 14.99 11.07
C HIS A 745 12.84 14.23 11.59
N HIS A 746 12.98 14.05 12.91
CA HIS A 746 14.05 13.24 13.52
C HIS A 746 13.61 11.79 13.83
N GLN A 747 12.33 11.44 13.65
CA GLN A 747 11.82 10.06 13.70
C GLN A 747 11.68 9.50 12.28
N LEU A 748 11.01 8.34 12.11
CA LEU A 748 10.88 7.69 10.80
C LEU A 748 10.30 8.64 9.75
N SER A 749 10.94 8.59 8.58
CA SER A 749 10.49 9.26 7.37
C SER A 749 9.60 8.36 6.54
N THR A 750 9.23 8.84 5.36
CA THR A 750 8.57 8.06 4.34
C THR A 750 9.37 6.82 3.98
N ILE A 751 8.66 5.72 3.69
CA ILE A 751 9.24 4.47 3.20
C ILE A 751 9.28 4.56 1.67
N VAL A 752 10.48 4.43 1.10
CA VAL A 752 10.74 4.51 -0.34
C VAL A 752 11.73 3.41 -0.69
N LEU A 753 11.51 2.74 -1.82
CA LEU A 753 12.34 1.62 -2.28
C LEU A 753 13.61 2.10 -3.01
N GLN A 754 13.53 3.24 -3.69
CA GLN A 754 14.63 3.84 -4.44
C GLN A 754 15.76 4.43 -3.59
N ASP A 755 16.98 4.25 -4.10
CA ASP A 755 18.19 4.90 -3.58
C ASP A 755 18.18 6.43 -3.70
N ARG A 756 19.03 7.07 -2.88
CA ARG A 756 19.24 8.54 -2.87
C ARG A 756 19.59 9.07 -4.26
N GLN A 757 20.43 8.33 -5.00
CA GLN A 757 20.93 8.75 -6.31
C GLN A 757 19.82 9.04 -7.31
N PHE A 758 18.69 8.35 -7.22
CA PHE A 758 17.60 8.46 -8.19
C PHE A 758 16.44 9.33 -7.71
N SER A 759 16.39 9.59 -6.40
CA SER A 759 15.35 10.38 -5.75
C SER A 759 15.77 11.83 -5.46
N GLY A 760 17.08 12.11 -5.40
CA GLY A 760 17.63 13.46 -5.27
C GLY A 760 17.20 14.40 -6.40
N ILE A 761 16.90 15.65 -6.08
CA ILE A 761 16.41 16.66 -7.03
C ILE A 761 17.56 17.60 -7.36
N ASP A 762 17.94 17.63 -8.64
CA ASP A 762 19.02 18.48 -9.16
C ASP A 762 18.48 19.59 -10.07
N GLU A 763 17.18 19.58 -10.38
CA GLU A 763 16.57 20.59 -11.24
C GLU A 763 16.63 22.00 -10.60
N PRO A 764 17.31 22.98 -11.20
CA PRO A 764 17.60 24.27 -10.56
C PRO A 764 16.37 25.00 -10.02
N VAL A 765 15.29 25.06 -10.82
CA VAL A 765 14.03 25.72 -10.45
C VAL A 765 13.35 25.08 -9.24
N LEU A 766 13.56 23.78 -9.00
CA LEU A 766 13.05 23.08 -7.83
C LEU A 766 13.97 23.27 -6.62
N CYS A 767 15.29 23.21 -6.82
CA CYS A 767 16.28 23.50 -5.78
C CYS A 767 16.10 24.90 -5.20
N GLU A 768 15.92 25.91 -6.06
CA GLU A 768 15.61 27.30 -5.65
C GLU A 768 14.30 27.41 -4.86
N ALA A 769 13.32 26.53 -5.15
CA ALA A 769 12.07 26.42 -4.42
C ALA A 769 12.16 25.55 -3.14
N GLY A 770 13.34 25.03 -2.80
CA GLY A 770 13.60 24.28 -1.56
C GLY A 770 13.32 22.77 -1.62
N PHE A 771 13.13 22.22 -2.83
CA PHE A 771 13.07 20.78 -3.06
C PHE A 771 14.49 20.22 -3.13
N ILE A 772 14.75 19.11 -2.42
CA ILE A 772 16.08 18.48 -2.36
C ILE A 772 15.99 17.00 -2.71
N ASP A 773 14.92 16.32 -2.29
CA ASP A 773 14.72 14.89 -2.52
C ASP A 773 13.23 14.58 -2.63
N CYS A 774 12.84 13.68 -3.54
CA CYS A 774 11.46 13.22 -3.68
C CYS A 774 10.97 12.39 -2.48
N ARG A 775 11.89 11.90 -1.64
CA ARG A 775 11.63 11.17 -0.40
C ARG A 775 11.31 12.09 0.77
N ASP A 776 11.49 13.40 0.63
CA ASP A 776 11.09 14.32 1.68
C ASP A 776 9.57 14.29 1.84
N SER A 777 9.10 14.17 3.09
CA SER A 777 7.71 14.47 3.39
C SER A 777 7.43 15.95 3.13
N LEU A 778 6.19 16.27 2.79
CA LEU A 778 5.76 17.67 2.68
C LEU A 778 6.00 18.44 3.99
N PHE A 779 5.82 17.78 5.14
CA PHE A 779 6.11 18.35 6.46
C PHE A 779 7.58 18.77 6.60
N GLU A 780 8.50 17.86 6.28
CA GLU A 780 9.94 18.12 6.40
C GLU A 780 10.40 19.21 5.45
N ARG A 781 9.94 19.18 4.19
CA ARG A 781 10.26 20.21 3.20
C ARG A 781 9.78 21.59 3.64
N LEU A 782 8.51 21.71 4.04
CA LEU A 782 7.95 22.98 4.51
C LEU A 782 8.63 23.45 5.81
N LEU A 783 8.97 22.55 6.73
CA LEU A 783 9.67 22.90 7.96
C LEU A 783 11.07 23.47 7.67
N ARG A 784 11.83 22.82 6.78
CA ARG A 784 13.14 23.29 6.33
C ARG A 784 13.04 24.67 5.68
N LEU A 785 12.05 24.88 4.81
CA LEU A 785 11.74 26.17 4.20
C LEU A 785 11.39 27.25 5.23
N CYS A 786 10.51 26.94 6.19
CA CYS A 786 10.12 27.88 7.24
C CYS A 786 11.32 28.30 8.09
N LYS A 787 12.20 27.35 8.45
CA LYS A 787 13.45 27.64 9.17
C LYS A 787 14.38 28.52 8.33
N ALA A 788 14.62 28.16 7.06
CA ALA A 788 15.51 28.89 6.17
C ALA A 788 15.05 30.32 5.86
N LYS A 789 13.73 30.53 5.72
CA LYS A 789 13.13 31.84 5.41
C LYS A 789 12.69 32.65 6.65
N GLY A 790 12.92 32.14 7.86
CA GLY A 790 12.55 32.83 9.11
C GLY A 790 11.04 32.94 9.37
N TRP A 791 10.23 32.01 8.84
CA TRP A 791 8.77 31.99 9.00
C TRP A 791 8.35 31.39 10.35
N HIS A 792 8.80 32.00 11.44
CA HIS A 792 8.58 31.51 12.81
C HIS A 792 7.11 31.48 13.24
N HIS A 793 6.22 32.15 12.50
CA HIS A 793 4.77 32.10 12.74
C HIS A 793 4.09 30.84 12.17
N ALA A 794 4.77 30.10 11.30
CA ALA A 794 4.21 28.95 10.59
C ALA A 794 4.59 27.60 11.23
N TYR A 795 5.42 27.59 12.27
CA TYR A 795 5.80 26.37 12.98
C TYR A 795 6.10 26.58 14.47
N ALA A 796 6.04 25.50 15.23
CA ALA A 796 6.53 25.45 16.61
C ALA A 796 7.08 24.06 16.95
N GLN A 797 8.05 23.99 17.88
CA GLN A 797 8.55 22.75 18.42
C GLN A 797 8.05 22.54 19.86
N LEU A 798 7.58 21.33 20.14
CA LEU A 798 7.23 20.89 21.49
C LEU A 798 8.49 20.52 22.26
N THR A 799 8.60 20.95 23.52
CA THR A 799 9.85 20.83 24.29
C THR A 799 9.72 20.00 25.57
N HIS A 800 8.51 19.76 26.09
CA HIS A 800 8.30 19.02 27.33
C HIS A 800 7.78 17.61 27.02
N GLN A 801 8.49 16.57 27.49
CA GLN A 801 8.14 15.18 27.28
C GLN A 801 7.74 14.50 28.58
N GLY A 802 6.60 13.80 28.57
CA GLY A 802 6.06 13.06 29.72
C GLY A 802 6.25 11.54 29.65
N ARG A 803 7.11 11.05 28.75
CA ARG A 803 7.26 9.62 28.47
C ARG A 803 8.46 8.99 29.18
N MET A 804 9.65 9.51 28.93
CA MET A 804 10.93 8.89 29.24
C MET A 804 11.48 9.43 30.55
N HIS A 805 12.04 8.56 31.38
CA HIS A 805 12.91 9.01 32.45
C HIS A 805 14.11 9.82 31.89
N ASN A 806 14.62 10.77 32.66
CA ASN A 806 15.69 11.67 32.22
C ASN A 806 16.97 10.91 31.78
N ASP A 807 17.32 9.82 32.44
CA ASP A 807 18.47 8.98 32.05
C ASP A 807 18.34 8.38 30.64
N ILE A 808 17.12 8.04 30.23
CA ILE A 808 16.80 7.52 28.90
C ILE A 808 16.78 8.67 27.89
N ALA A 809 16.14 9.79 28.26
CA ALA A 809 16.00 10.96 27.41
C ALA A 809 17.33 11.68 27.15
N ALA A 810 18.33 11.52 28.02
CA ALA A 810 19.59 12.28 27.99
C ALA A 810 20.34 12.19 26.65
N PHE A 811 20.44 11.00 26.06
CA PHE A 811 21.10 10.82 24.77
C PHE A 811 20.27 11.42 23.60
N PRO A 812 19.00 11.04 23.38
CA PRO A 812 18.17 11.67 22.36
C PRO A 812 18.09 13.19 22.48
N ALA A 813 17.92 13.71 23.71
CA ALA A 813 17.80 15.14 23.96
C ALA A 813 19.04 15.90 23.44
N THR A 814 20.23 15.45 23.80
CA THR A 814 21.50 16.08 23.42
C THR A 814 21.81 15.85 21.94
N SER A 815 21.78 14.59 21.49
CA SER A 815 22.28 14.20 20.17
C SER A 815 21.30 14.48 19.04
N PHE A 816 19.99 14.46 19.28
CA PHE A 816 18.97 14.55 18.22
C PHE A 816 18.09 15.81 18.32
N TYR A 817 17.97 16.41 19.49
CA TYR A 817 17.07 17.56 19.73
C TYR A 817 17.76 18.79 20.34
N SER A 818 19.10 18.87 20.25
CA SER A 818 19.90 20.03 20.65
C SER A 818 19.68 20.48 22.10
N GLY A 819 19.41 19.55 23.02
CA GLY A 819 19.15 19.81 24.43
C GLY A 819 17.75 20.36 24.74
N ASN A 820 16.85 20.49 23.76
CA ASN A 820 15.54 21.13 23.92
C ASN A 820 14.40 20.15 24.29
N LEU A 821 14.72 19.09 25.02
CA LEU A 821 13.78 18.05 25.43
C LEU A 821 13.80 17.88 26.95
N PHE A 822 12.82 18.48 27.63
CA PHE A 822 12.74 18.59 29.09
C PHE A 822 11.73 17.60 29.68
N PRO A 823 11.96 17.07 30.90
CA PRO A 823 10.94 16.27 31.60
C PRO A 823 9.70 17.13 31.92
N ALA A 824 8.52 16.53 31.80
CA ALA A 824 7.24 17.18 32.08
C ALA A 824 6.64 16.76 33.44
N LEU A 825 7.16 15.69 34.04
CA LEU A 825 6.60 15.03 35.22
C LEU A 825 7.71 14.69 36.22
N ASP A 826 7.42 14.80 37.52
CA ASP A 826 8.41 14.62 38.60
C ASP A 826 9.06 13.23 38.61
N TRP A 827 8.29 12.17 38.31
CA TRP A 827 8.80 10.79 38.31
C TRP A 827 9.96 10.58 37.33
N GLN A 828 10.11 11.45 36.34
CA GLN A 828 11.17 11.37 35.32
C GLN A 828 12.54 11.80 35.87
N LEU A 829 12.61 12.29 37.12
CA LEU A 829 13.81 12.72 37.81
C LEU A 829 14.19 11.79 38.99
N GLU A 830 13.45 10.70 39.20
CA GLU A 830 13.67 9.76 40.31
C GLU A 830 14.96 8.95 40.16
N GLU A 831 15.77 8.87 41.23
CA GLU A 831 16.96 8.02 41.25
C GLU A 831 16.62 6.53 41.09
N TRP A 832 17.46 5.79 40.36
CA TRP A 832 17.30 4.35 40.19
C TRP A 832 18.27 3.57 41.07
N LYS A 833 17.74 2.87 42.07
CA LYS A 833 18.53 1.93 42.89
C LYS A 833 17.63 0.88 43.52
N LEU A 834 17.78 -0.37 43.10
CA LEU A 834 17.10 -1.53 43.64
C LEU A 834 18.09 -2.46 44.36
N HIS A 835 17.56 -3.37 45.18
CA HIS A 835 18.32 -4.46 45.79
C HIS A 835 18.57 -5.59 44.76
N SER A 836 19.80 -6.08 44.66
CA SER A 836 20.11 -7.25 43.83
C SER A 836 19.77 -8.53 44.60
N PRO A 837 18.90 -9.42 44.11
CA PRO A 837 18.55 -10.67 44.80
C PRO A 837 19.70 -11.67 44.86
N SER A 838 20.69 -11.54 43.99
CA SER A 838 21.83 -12.46 43.90
C SER A 838 23.12 -11.75 43.48
N ASP A 839 24.23 -12.46 43.54
CA ASP A 839 25.53 -12.01 43.01
C ASP A 839 25.64 -12.19 41.48
N ASN A 840 24.58 -12.66 40.81
CA ASN A 840 24.52 -12.71 39.35
C ASN A 840 24.82 -11.33 38.78
N LEU A 841 25.71 -11.29 37.78
CA LEU A 841 26.14 -10.05 37.14
C LEU A 841 24.95 -9.25 36.59
N PHE A 842 24.03 -9.89 35.86
CA PHE A 842 22.90 -9.22 35.25
C PHE A 842 21.93 -8.65 36.29
N ASP A 843 21.66 -9.38 37.38
CA ASP A 843 20.83 -8.90 38.49
C ASP A 843 21.41 -7.62 39.11
N ARG A 844 22.72 -7.58 39.37
CA ARG A 844 23.40 -6.38 39.91
C ARG A 844 23.31 -5.18 38.97
N TRP A 845 23.49 -5.42 37.66
CA TRP A 845 23.40 -4.37 36.66
C TRP A 845 21.98 -3.81 36.54
N ILE A 846 20.96 -4.68 36.47
CA ILE A 846 19.55 -4.25 36.39
C ILE A 846 19.11 -3.51 37.66
N ALA A 847 19.59 -3.95 38.83
CA ALA A 847 19.30 -3.31 40.10
C ALA A 847 19.97 -1.92 40.23
N ALA A 848 21.18 -1.75 39.68
CA ALA A 848 21.96 -0.52 39.81
C ALA A 848 21.76 0.48 38.67
N LYS A 849 21.32 0.05 37.49
CA LYS A 849 21.27 0.87 36.27
C LYS A 849 19.89 0.89 35.65
N ARG A 850 19.44 2.09 35.27
CA ARG A 850 18.21 2.30 34.51
C ARG A 850 18.39 1.99 33.02
N THR A 851 19.59 2.27 32.52
CA THR A 851 19.97 2.01 31.13
C THR A 851 21.36 1.39 31.06
N ALA A 852 21.55 0.44 30.13
CA ALA A 852 22.86 -0.15 29.89
C ALA A 852 22.99 -0.74 28.48
N PHE A 853 24.23 -0.80 27.98
CA PHE A 853 24.59 -1.49 26.74
C PHE A 853 25.39 -2.77 27.06
N PHE A 854 24.93 -3.90 26.53
CA PHE A 854 25.53 -5.23 26.66
C PHE A 854 26.19 -5.62 25.32
N SER A 855 27.51 -5.52 25.28
CA SER A 855 28.32 -5.80 24.10
C SER A 855 28.55 -7.30 23.92
N THR A 856 28.22 -7.82 22.75
CA THR A 856 28.53 -9.20 22.32
C THR A 856 29.85 -9.31 21.54
N GLU A 857 30.66 -8.26 21.50
CA GLU A 857 31.87 -8.17 20.65
C GLU A 857 32.93 -9.26 20.89
N LYS A 858 32.94 -9.89 22.07
CA LYS A 858 33.85 -11.00 22.42
C LYS A 858 33.26 -12.39 22.18
N ILE A 859 32.03 -12.49 21.72
CA ILE A 859 31.35 -13.77 21.49
C ILE A 859 31.31 -14.03 19.99
N ASN A 860 32.21 -14.90 19.53
CA ASN A 860 32.16 -15.41 18.16
C ASN A 860 31.38 -16.72 18.14
N ARG A 861 30.16 -16.69 17.62
CA ARG A 861 29.36 -17.87 17.26
C ARG A 861 28.96 -17.72 15.80
N ALA A 862 29.09 -18.79 15.03
CA ALA A 862 28.55 -18.80 13.68
C ALA A 862 27.03 -18.74 13.76
N SER A 863 26.42 -17.71 13.16
CA SER A 863 24.98 -17.64 12.97
C SER A 863 24.58 -18.41 11.71
N PRO A 864 23.43 -19.11 11.71
CA PRO A 864 22.92 -19.79 10.52
C PRO A 864 22.47 -18.82 9.41
N SER A 865 22.19 -17.55 9.74
CA SER A 865 21.84 -16.48 8.81
C SER A 865 22.29 -15.13 9.38
N ASP A 866 22.64 -14.17 8.51
CA ASP A 866 22.99 -12.81 8.94
C ASP A 866 21.80 -12.05 9.56
N LYS A 867 20.56 -12.52 9.36
CA LYS A 867 19.33 -11.94 9.95
C LYS A 867 18.98 -12.49 11.35
N ILE A 868 19.85 -13.33 11.92
CA ILE A 868 19.66 -13.98 13.23
C ILE A 868 20.92 -13.83 14.08
N ASN A 869 20.74 -13.55 15.37
CA ASN A 869 21.82 -13.60 16.36
C ASN A 869 21.34 -14.33 17.62
N GLU A 870 21.75 -15.60 17.75
CA GLU A 870 21.36 -16.44 18.88
C GLU A 870 21.89 -15.94 20.21
N THR A 871 23.10 -15.38 20.23
CA THR A 871 23.73 -14.86 21.44
C THR A 871 22.95 -13.67 21.98
N GLU A 872 22.56 -12.74 21.10
CA GLU A 872 21.71 -11.62 21.50
C GLU A 872 20.35 -12.11 21.97
N ALA A 873 19.74 -13.09 21.29
CA ALA A 873 18.46 -13.64 21.71
C ALA A 873 18.55 -14.30 23.10
N ASP A 874 19.60 -15.08 23.38
CA ASP A 874 19.86 -15.66 24.72
C ASP A 874 20.02 -14.58 25.80
N LEU A 875 20.71 -13.49 25.47
CA LEU A 875 20.89 -12.36 26.39
C LEU A 875 19.59 -11.63 26.67
N ILE A 876 18.72 -11.45 25.68
CA ILE A 876 17.39 -10.86 25.88
C ILE A 876 16.58 -11.68 26.90
N ILE A 877 16.59 -13.02 26.79
CA ILE A 877 15.93 -13.90 27.77
C ILE A 877 16.56 -13.79 29.15
N THR A 878 17.89 -13.75 29.21
CA THR A 878 18.64 -13.61 30.46
C THR A 878 18.28 -12.31 31.17
N LEU A 879 18.28 -11.20 30.43
CA LEU A 879 17.92 -9.88 30.95
C LEU A 879 16.47 -9.85 31.44
N LEU A 880 15.51 -10.42 30.71
CA LEU A 880 14.12 -10.51 31.15
C LEU A 880 13.96 -11.32 32.43
N THR A 881 14.69 -12.43 32.55
CA THR A 881 14.69 -13.27 33.76
C THR A 881 15.26 -12.50 34.95
N SER A 882 16.37 -11.79 34.75
CA SER A 882 16.95 -10.93 35.79
C SER A 882 16.06 -9.75 36.16
N ILE A 883 15.36 -9.13 35.20
CA ILE A 883 14.37 -8.08 35.47
C ILE A 883 13.27 -8.63 36.36
N ARG A 884 12.73 -9.82 36.06
CA ARG A 884 11.73 -10.48 36.89
C ARG A 884 12.26 -10.70 38.31
N ASN A 885 13.42 -11.32 38.45
CA ASN A 885 14.00 -11.64 39.76
C ASN A 885 14.24 -10.38 40.60
N VAL A 886 14.83 -9.32 40.00
CA VAL A 886 15.08 -8.05 40.67
C VAL A 886 13.76 -7.39 41.06
N TYR A 887 12.75 -7.38 40.19
CA TYR A 887 11.46 -6.77 40.50
C TYR A 887 10.77 -7.49 41.65
N GLU A 888 10.66 -8.81 41.59
CA GLU A 888 10.03 -9.63 42.63
C GLU A 888 10.74 -9.46 43.98
N ALA A 889 12.07 -9.44 44.01
CA ALA A 889 12.85 -9.26 45.23
C ALA A 889 12.72 -7.86 45.85
N ASN A 890 12.28 -6.87 45.07
CA ASN A 890 12.03 -5.50 45.52
C ASN A 890 10.53 -5.21 45.69
N GLY A 891 9.66 -6.23 45.64
CA GLY A 891 8.22 -6.06 45.79
C GLY A 891 7.53 -5.36 44.60
N ASN A 892 8.23 -5.25 43.46
CA ASN A 892 7.67 -4.71 42.21
C ASN A 892 6.99 -5.82 41.40
N VAL A 893 5.93 -5.46 40.69
CA VAL A 893 5.22 -6.40 39.81
C VAL A 893 5.97 -6.55 38.49
N PHE A 894 6.29 -7.79 38.12
CA PHE A 894 6.74 -8.12 36.77
C PHE A 894 5.54 -8.22 35.82
N ASP A 895 5.17 -7.12 35.20
CA ASP A 895 4.09 -7.07 34.21
C ASP A 895 4.62 -7.24 32.78
N THR A 896 4.34 -8.39 32.17
CA THR A 896 4.64 -8.67 30.76
C THR A 896 4.10 -7.64 29.76
N GLN A 897 2.96 -7.00 30.03
CA GLN A 897 2.41 -5.96 29.15
C GLN A 897 3.21 -4.67 29.21
N ALA A 898 3.95 -4.45 30.30
CA ALA A 898 4.85 -3.32 30.50
C ALA A 898 6.24 -3.55 29.84
N MET A 899 6.48 -4.74 29.28
CA MET A 899 7.73 -5.13 28.63
C MET A 899 7.62 -5.02 27.10
N GLY A 900 8.74 -4.69 26.47
CA GLY A 900 8.84 -4.63 25.02
C GLY A 900 10.22 -4.99 24.50
N ILE A 901 10.27 -5.61 23.33
CA ILE A 901 11.50 -6.00 22.67
C ILE A 901 11.49 -5.47 21.23
N ILE A 902 12.59 -4.84 20.82
CA ILE A 902 12.76 -4.29 19.48
C ILE A 902 13.94 -4.99 18.80
N ALA A 903 13.73 -5.49 17.58
CA ALA A 903 14.79 -6.05 16.75
C ALA A 903 14.56 -5.70 15.27
N PRO A 904 15.61 -5.47 14.47
CA PRO A 904 15.46 -4.99 13.09
C PRO A 904 14.97 -6.07 12.12
N TYR A 905 15.24 -7.35 12.41
CA TYR A 905 14.91 -8.46 11.53
C TYR A 905 13.75 -9.29 12.08
N ARG A 906 12.81 -9.61 11.19
CA ARG A 906 11.65 -10.49 11.49
C ARG A 906 12.12 -11.88 11.94
N ASN A 907 13.20 -12.41 11.37
CA ASN A 907 13.82 -13.68 11.78
C ASN A 907 14.41 -13.63 13.20
N GLN A 908 14.92 -12.47 13.65
CA GLN A 908 15.38 -12.30 15.03
C GLN A 908 14.19 -12.22 16.01
N ILE A 909 13.11 -11.51 15.65
CA ILE A 909 11.87 -11.43 16.44
C ILE A 909 11.29 -12.83 16.66
N ALA A 910 11.24 -13.59 15.58
CA ALA A 910 10.89 -14.99 15.52
C ALA A 910 11.68 -15.85 16.53
N LEU A 911 13.01 -15.80 16.46
CA LEU A 911 13.89 -16.53 17.37
C LEU A 911 13.66 -16.14 18.84
N ILE A 912 13.52 -14.84 19.11
CA ILE A 912 13.28 -14.34 20.48
C ILE A 912 11.95 -14.88 21.02
N LYS A 913 10.87 -14.86 20.23
CA LYS A 913 9.57 -15.45 20.62
C LYS A 913 9.69 -16.93 20.96
N HIS A 914 10.42 -17.69 20.15
CA HIS A 914 10.65 -19.10 20.40
C HIS A 914 11.43 -19.33 21.71
N LYS A 915 12.54 -18.60 21.93
CA LYS A 915 13.29 -18.75 23.19
C LYS A 915 12.46 -18.31 24.41
N LEU A 916 11.57 -17.33 24.27
CA LEU A 916 10.63 -16.93 25.33
C LEU A 916 9.65 -18.04 25.71
N SER A 917 9.11 -18.77 24.73
CA SER A 917 8.18 -19.86 25.01
C SER A 917 8.85 -21.01 25.78
N LEU A 918 10.13 -21.23 25.56
CA LEU A 918 10.95 -22.21 26.28
C LEU A 918 11.44 -21.73 27.65
N ALA A 919 11.54 -20.41 27.87
CA ALA A 919 12.10 -19.82 29.09
C ALA A 919 11.16 -19.89 30.31
N GLY A 920 9.92 -20.34 30.15
CA GLY A 920 8.95 -20.44 31.24
C GLY A 920 8.55 -19.08 31.84
N ILE A 921 8.62 -17.99 31.06
CA ILE A 921 8.12 -16.68 31.48
C ILE A 921 6.58 -16.69 31.42
N PRO A 922 5.89 -16.46 32.55
CA PRO A 922 4.43 -16.44 32.55
C PRO A 922 3.91 -15.33 31.64
N HIS A 923 2.88 -15.64 30.83
CA HIS A 923 2.23 -14.68 29.94
C HIS A 923 3.17 -13.97 28.94
N TRP A 924 4.26 -14.63 28.51
CA TRP A 924 5.22 -14.05 27.57
C TRP A 924 4.56 -13.59 26.26
N GLU A 925 3.44 -14.18 25.86
CA GLU A 925 2.66 -13.80 24.68
C GLU A 925 2.16 -12.34 24.73
N LYS A 926 2.11 -11.75 25.93
CA LYS A 926 1.73 -10.34 26.13
C LYS A 926 2.90 -9.36 25.97
N ILE A 927 4.14 -9.84 25.90
CA ILE A 927 5.32 -9.01 25.63
C ILE A 927 5.25 -8.56 24.17
N MET A 928 5.32 -7.25 23.93
CA MET A 928 5.29 -6.72 22.57
C MET A 928 6.68 -6.82 21.94
N ILE A 929 6.82 -7.62 20.88
CA ILE A 929 8.07 -7.87 20.16
C ILE A 929 7.87 -7.52 18.69
N ASP A 930 8.56 -6.49 18.21
CA ASP A 930 8.38 -5.99 16.84
C ASP A 930 9.60 -5.24 16.28
N THR A 931 9.55 -4.89 14.99
CA THR A 931 10.54 -4.00 14.36
C THR A 931 10.33 -2.55 14.78
N VAL A 932 11.34 -1.71 14.58
CA VAL A 932 11.31 -0.28 14.93
C VAL A 932 10.12 0.42 14.27
N GLU A 933 9.87 0.15 13.00
CA GLU A 933 8.79 0.73 12.19
C GLU A 933 7.42 0.48 12.79
N ARG A 934 7.19 -0.73 13.28
CA ARG A 934 5.90 -1.15 13.84
C ARG A 934 5.77 -0.83 15.33
N TYR A 935 6.89 -0.59 16.00
CA TYR A 935 6.91 -0.05 17.36
C TYR A 935 6.56 1.44 17.44
N GLN A 936 6.57 2.17 16.32
CA GLN A 936 6.18 3.59 16.31
C GLN A 936 4.74 3.78 16.82
N GLY A 937 4.52 4.87 17.55
CA GLY A 937 3.29 5.11 18.32
C GLY A 937 3.22 4.34 19.65
N SER A 938 3.88 3.18 19.76
CA SER A 938 3.94 2.41 21.01
C SER A 938 4.93 2.98 22.03
N GLN A 939 4.77 2.53 23.26
CA GLN A 939 5.72 2.70 24.37
C GLN A 939 5.55 1.58 25.39
N ARG A 940 6.61 1.28 26.14
CA ARG A 940 6.61 0.31 27.24
C ARG A 940 7.44 0.82 28.40
N ASP A 941 7.19 0.30 29.60
CA ASP A 941 7.96 0.71 30.77
C ASP A 941 9.40 0.23 30.66
N VAL A 942 9.59 -0.99 30.17
CA VAL A 942 10.90 -1.56 29.89
C VAL A 942 11.01 -1.92 28.41
N ILE A 943 12.06 -1.44 27.75
CA ILE A 943 12.41 -1.86 26.39
C ILE A 943 13.77 -2.55 26.40
N LEU A 944 13.84 -3.68 25.69
CA LEU A 944 15.08 -4.34 25.32
C LEU A 944 15.27 -4.22 23.80
N ILE A 945 16.49 -3.90 23.36
CA ILE A 945 16.82 -3.79 21.93
C ILE A 945 17.87 -4.85 21.60
N SER A 946 17.59 -5.71 20.62
CA SER A 946 18.58 -6.59 19.98
C SER A 946 18.91 -6.01 18.61
N PHE A 947 20.13 -5.54 18.42
CA PHE A 947 20.55 -4.95 17.15
C PHE A 947 20.78 -5.98 16.05
N CYS A 948 21.11 -7.22 16.40
CA CYS A 948 21.34 -8.33 15.47
C CYS A 948 22.28 -7.97 14.32
N ALA A 949 23.26 -7.09 14.60
CA ALA A 949 24.24 -6.62 13.62
C ALA A 949 25.45 -7.57 13.67
N ASN A 950 25.44 -8.55 12.79
CA ASN A 950 26.45 -9.61 12.71
C ASN A 950 27.64 -9.19 11.83
N LYS A 951 27.41 -8.37 10.80
CA LYS A 951 28.39 -7.97 9.78
C LYS A 951 28.35 -6.46 9.51
N PRO A 952 29.49 -5.82 9.14
CA PRO A 952 29.56 -4.38 8.86
C PRO A 952 28.54 -3.87 7.84
N TYR A 953 28.36 -4.58 6.72
CA TYR A 953 27.46 -4.13 5.64
C TYR A 953 25.99 -4.02 6.10
N GLN A 954 25.59 -4.73 7.17
CA GLN A 954 24.23 -4.66 7.70
C GLN A 954 23.90 -3.28 8.28
N MET A 955 24.91 -2.47 8.59
CA MET A 955 24.74 -1.10 9.06
C MET A 955 24.08 -0.22 8.00
N ASP A 956 24.24 -0.52 6.71
CA ASP A 956 23.61 0.24 5.62
C ASP A 956 22.07 0.12 5.64
N PHE A 957 21.54 -1.02 6.11
CA PHE A 957 20.11 -1.29 6.22
C PHE A 957 19.54 -0.96 7.61
N LEU A 958 20.37 -1.16 8.65
CA LEU A 958 20.01 -0.84 10.04
C LEU A 958 19.89 0.67 10.23
N CYS A 959 20.80 1.44 9.61
CA CYS A 959 20.81 2.88 9.75
C CYS A 959 19.75 3.54 8.86
N ASN A 960 19.19 4.64 9.36
CA ASN A 960 18.36 5.54 8.55
C ASN A 960 18.72 6.99 8.91
N PRO A 961 19.86 7.48 8.41
CA PRO A 961 20.31 8.83 8.70
C PRO A 961 19.39 9.87 8.03
N ASN A 962 19.13 10.97 8.72
CA ASN A 962 18.57 12.17 8.11
C ASN A 962 19.51 12.73 7.01
N HIS A 963 19.07 13.78 6.32
CA HIS A 963 19.84 14.37 5.22
C HIS A 963 21.28 14.72 5.61
N ASP A 964 21.47 15.27 6.81
CA ASP A 964 22.77 15.76 7.28
C ASP A 964 23.61 14.69 8.02
N GLY A 965 23.12 13.44 8.10
CA GLY A 965 23.81 12.33 8.77
C GLY A 965 23.92 12.45 10.29
N THR A 966 23.28 13.45 10.89
CA THR A 966 23.39 13.78 12.33
C THR A 966 22.45 12.96 13.21
N VAL A 967 21.35 12.47 12.64
CA VAL A 967 20.34 11.71 13.37
C VAL A 967 20.03 10.41 12.63
N ASP A 968 20.17 9.29 13.34
CA ASP A 968 19.62 8.02 12.89
C ASP A 968 18.15 7.91 13.36
N ARG A 969 17.23 7.97 12.41
CA ARG A 969 15.77 8.01 12.64
C ARG A 969 15.26 6.72 13.27
N LYS A 970 15.80 5.56 12.86
CA LYS A 970 15.40 4.25 13.39
C LYS A 970 15.88 4.09 14.83
N LEU A 971 17.14 4.42 15.09
CA LEU A 971 17.71 4.39 16.43
C LEU A 971 16.94 5.32 17.38
N ASN A 972 16.69 6.57 16.96
CA ASN A 972 15.94 7.53 17.75
C ASN A 972 14.55 6.99 18.12
N VAL A 973 13.83 6.39 17.18
CA VAL A 973 12.54 5.77 17.47
C VAL A 973 12.71 4.64 18.49
N ALA A 974 13.65 3.72 18.27
CA ALA A 974 13.85 2.55 19.11
C ALA A 974 14.16 2.91 20.57
N ILE A 975 15.12 3.81 20.81
CA ILE A 975 15.54 4.18 22.17
C ILE A 975 14.53 5.06 22.91
N THR A 976 13.62 5.73 22.18
CA THR A 976 12.58 6.59 22.76
C THR A 976 11.24 5.89 22.99
N ARG A 977 11.21 4.55 22.89
CA ARG A 977 10.03 3.72 23.24
C ARG A 977 9.96 3.39 24.73
N ALA A 978 11.08 3.48 25.45
CA ALA A 978 11.18 3.13 26.86
C ALA A 978 10.70 4.25 27.77
N ARG A 979 9.90 3.93 28.81
CA ARG A 979 9.51 4.91 29.83
C ARG A 979 10.42 4.88 31.04
N ARG A 980 10.67 3.69 31.61
CA ARG A 980 11.35 3.49 32.89
C ARG A 980 12.73 2.86 32.78
N GLN A 981 12.94 1.86 31.93
CA GLN A 981 14.25 1.22 31.71
C GLN A 981 14.51 0.90 30.24
N LEU A 982 15.77 0.96 29.82
CA LEU A 982 16.20 0.67 28.45
C LEU A 982 17.49 -0.15 28.45
N PHE A 983 17.45 -1.36 27.90
CA PHE A 983 18.63 -2.22 27.76
C PHE A 983 18.90 -2.51 26.30
N LEU A 984 20.15 -2.35 25.88
CA LEU A 984 20.58 -2.57 24.50
C LEU A 984 21.57 -3.72 24.42
N VAL A 985 21.42 -4.58 23.43
CA VAL A 985 22.28 -5.74 23.18
C VAL A 985 22.75 -5.68 21.73
N GLY A 986 24.05 -5.80 21.50
CA GLY A 986 24.59 -5.79 20.15
C GLY A 986 26.10 -5.96 20.08
N ASN A 987 26.61 -6.22 18.88
CA ASN A 987 28.05 -6.29 18.63
C ASN A 987 28.63 -4.87 18.50
N ALA A 988 29.32 -4.39 19.53
CA ALA A 988 29.88 -3.03 19.53
C ALA A 988 30.91 -2.78 18.43
N THR A 989 31.64 -3.81 17.96
CA THR A 989 32.60 -3.64 16.86
C THR A 989 31.87 -3.30 15.56
N VAL A 990 30.79 -4.02 15.25
CA VAL A 990 29.98 -3.78 14.04
C VAL A 990 29.22 -2.46 14.13
N LEU A 991 28.62 -2.16 15.29
CA LEU A 991 27.84 -0.93 15.46
C LEU A 991 28.69 0.34 15.34
N ARG A 992 30.01 0.29 15.63
CA ARG A 992 30.91 1.45 15.52
C ARG A 992 31.16 1.92 14.09
N GLU A 993 30.80 1.14 13.07
CA GLU A 993 30.88 1.56 11.67
C GLU A 993 29.96 2.78 11.39
N SER A 994 28.93 3.01 12.22
CA SER A 994 28.12 4.23 12.13
C SER A 994 28.56 5.29 13.16
N PRO A 995 28.78 6.56 12.74
CA PRO A 995 29.14 7.65 13.65
C PRO A 995 28.12 7.87 14.78
N VAL A 996 26.82 7.76 14.48
CA VAL A 996 25.74 7.97 15.47
C VAL A 996 25.75 6.86 16.53
N TYR A 997 25.97 5.62 16.12
CA TYR A 997 26.07 4.49 17.04
C TYR A 997 27.37 4.54 17.86
N THR A 998 28.48 4.99 17.27
CA THR A 998 29.71 5.26 18.02
C THR A 998 29.45 6.26 19.16
N ALA A 999 28.77 7.37 18.88
CA ALA A 999 28.40 8.36 19.90
C ALA A 999 27.50 7.75 20.99
N LEU A 1000 26.56 6.86 20.64
CA LEU A 1000 25.74 6.14 21.61
C LEU A 1000 26.58 5.24 22.52
N LEU A 1001 27.50 4.47 21.95
CA LEU A 1001 28.34 3.54 22.71
C LEU A 1001 29.29 4.29 23.65
N ASP A 1002 29.84 5.41 23.18
CA ASP A 1002 30.74 6.24 23.98
C ASP A 1002 29.96 6.92 25.12
N PHE A 1003 28.71 7.37 24.89
CA PHE A 1003 27.81 7.83 25.95
C PHE A 1003 27.58 6.76 27.05
N TYR A 1004 27.38 5.49 26.68
CA TYR A 1004 27.23 4.41 27.67
C TYR A 1004 28.53 4.09 28.40
N LYS A 1005 29.69 4.25 27.76
CA LYS A 1005 31.00 4.09 28.41
C LYS A 1005 31.25 5.20 29.43
N GLU A 1006 30.99 6.46 29.07
CA GLU A 1006 31.16 7.62 29.95
C GLU A 1006 30.25 7.55 31.20
N LYS A 1007 29.08 6.91 31.10
CA LYS A 1007 28.14 6.69 32.21
C LYS A 1007 28.42 5.43 33.04
N ASP A 1008 29.55 4.76 32.86
CA ASP A 1008 29.86 3.45 33.46
C ASP A 1008 28.69 2.45 33.29
N SER A 1009 28.07 2.46 32.11
CA SER A 1009 26.85 1.72 31.80
C SER A 1009 27.02 0.84 30.54
N TYR A 1010 28.27 0.45 30.25
CA TYR A 1010 28.68 -0.41 29.15
C TYR A 1010 29.31 -1.69 29.70
N LEU A 1011 28.76 -2.86 29.36
CA LEU A 1011 29.26 -4.17 29.79
C LEU A 1011 29.67 -5.01 28.59
N VAL A 1012 30.91 -5.53 28.60
CA VAL A 1012 31.35 -6.54 27.64
C VAL A 1012 31.00 -7.92 28.15
N VAL A 1013 30.09 -8.62 27.46
CA VAL A 1013 29.71 -9.99 27.82
C VAL A 1013 30.80 -10.94 27.33
N VAL A 1014 31.29 -11.77 28.25
CA VAL A 1014 32.23 -12.86 27.98
C VAL A 1014 31.55 -14.19 28.28
N ARG A 1015 32.00 -15.26 27.62
CA ARG A 1015 31.44 -16.62 27.80
C ARG A 1015 31.52 -17.12 29.23
#